data_AF-A0A5Q4SBH1-F1
#
_entry.id   AF-A0A5Q4SBH1-F1
#
_cell.length_a   1.000
_cell.length_b   1.000
_cell.length_c   1.000
_cell.angle_alpha   90.00
_cell.angle_beta   90.00
_cell.angle_gamma   90.00
#
_symmetry.space_group_name_H-M   'P 1'
#
loop_
_entity.id
_entity.type
_entity.pdbx_description
1 polymer ?
#
loop_
_entity_poly.entity_id
_entity_poly.type
_entity_poly.pdbx_seq_one_letter_code
_entity_poly.pdbx_strand_id
1 'polypeptide(L)'
;MAYLSDDPATGALLAAAGTHTPIAVAPVEPEAVRRAVQDLAQDLTKVCDATATTVDEPARARIVVATLGESPYLDDADARGALALSALHDPAGQLHWEGYLLQEVDGQLWIVGADRRGTIFGVYDLCEAIGVSPWYWWADVPPRRREHVTVRPGMQIADHPSVRYRGIFLNDEEELDAWARRHTSDHTIGPQTYERVCELLLRLKGNYLWPAMHVNAFNADPENGRLADKMGVVIGTSHCDMLLRSNQHEWEPWLAERGGQHVEYDYSLDSPNREALHEYWHHSIKQNSGYEVTWTLGMRGIHDSGFHTRAIDEDGALSAEDKHRARVDLLGQVVADQRRLLSDELGEERARQAPQIFVPYKEVLPLYDDGLELPEDITLVWSDDSYGHLRRFPDERELRRSGGHGLYYHSSYWSPPSRSYLWVSSTPPAQMRNELSKAWERGIRTLWVNNVGPLKPLEQDIELFLRCAWEAGRETSTADTTAYLADWIDRTFSGGHGPQVAEILQDYAQLNNVRKVEQLTSRVFSQTAYGDEGGRRLAHLRRLYDDVNAVRAALPEEERDAFMQLVAFKVHAAYLANAQFYFADRSTLAHEQGKFPAADHWLAVSRRFDALRRALIAHYNTVMAGGRWRDIMTPDSFPPPATAQYAAGRPALTLGDPGLGVIVWGDDTASDDPRLSFSAHGTGTKWIEVFNTGAGTIDYTLTADPWIGITETSGSVRTERRLEVSISDTARAEGGTGRITLHSPTDGRTVVVTVNVEPSTPIPELARPCHVEADGYVSMSATDTAARQDGPDTAWVEVDRLGRGGGGLLEVRRRPEGDTPGTTNRSDGPAALEYDVHLSTAGAHLLEIHRLPTLNSTGRMRLAVALDDRQAAVLESPTTDEYRGTWSDAVVEDVERLRIRLPWADPGVHTLHLRALDADLAFGRLVLYTAPPRHTALGPPSSPLAGERRQDAPDPLPHAHDTTVPEQLCRDVYRIDPETLQLPPLVHVPRGYWDGDTTFTPNLTTQQRSLGPARHPARPDGTKDLLADLTPGPVREHDGVLAIDAERALLASADGWLTPSIDEPVVGWTHTQAETEGGTGLALHVDAPGRRWEDPGSAPGIHLAVQVRTPGSYHVWALVKFDGADDDSCVLALDGTPQPASEQFGGGDLFTFASAQAWVWAELSELTLTVGRHTVSVLARKARLRVDRLYLTLGNELPPGDAQWPRNG
;
A
#
# COMPACT_ATOMS: atom_id res chain seq x y z
N MET A 1 -24.86 11.31 -16.98
CA MET A 1 -26.13 10.54 -17.09
C MET A 1 -26.98 11.09 -18.24
N ALA A 2 -27.33 10.26 -19.22
CA ALA A 2 -27.90 10.70 -20.51
C ALA A 2 -29.42 11.03 -20.51
N TYR A 3 -30.11 10.90 -19.36
CA TYR A 3 -31.58 10.88 -19.33
C TYR A 3 -32.26 12.14 -18.78
N LEU A 4 -31.50 13.05 -18.16
CA LEU A 4 -32.01 14.37 -17.80
C LEU A 4 -32.01 15.30 -19.03
N SER A 5 -32.92 16.26 -19.02
CA SER A 5 -33.03 17.34 -20.00
C SER A 5 -32.47 18.63 -19.40
N ASP A 6 -31.73 19.39 -20.21
CA ASP A 6 -31.32 20.76 -19.86
C ASP A 6 -32.42 21.79 -20.19
N ASP A 7 -33.42 21.41 -21.00
CA ASP A 7 -34.61 22.21 -21.29
C ASP A 7 -35.81 21.72 -20.43
N PRO A 8 -36.40 22.58 -19.57
CA PRO A 8 -37.53 22.20 -18.73
C PRO A 8 -38.85 21.99 -19.50
N ALA A 9 -38.93 22.40 -20.77
CA ALA A 9 -40.13 22.25 -21.59
C ALA A 9 -40.19 20.93 -22.36
N THR A 10 -39.10 20.18 -22.41
CA THR A 10 -38.97 19.00 -23.28
C THR A 10 -39.10 17.69 -22.51
N GLY A 11 -39.91 17.62 -21.44
CA GLY A 11 -40.00 16.41 -20.62
C GLY A 11 -40.88 16.54 -19.37
N ALA A 12 -40.80 15.53 -18.50
CA ALA A 12 -41.46 15.54 -17.21
C ALA A 12 -40.66 16.40 -16.22
N LEU A 13 -41.18 17.60 -15.91
CA LEU A 13 -40.61 18.47 -14.89
C LEU A 13 -40.86 17.86 -13.50
N LEU A 14 -39.80 17.36 -12.87
CA LEU A 14 -39.86 16.77 -11.54
C LEU A 14 -39.76 17.84 -10.46
N ALA A 15 -38.77 18.73 -10.57
CA ALA A 15 -38.50 19.78 -9.61
C ALA A 15 -37.91 21.03 -10.29
N ALA A 16 -38.18 22.19 -9.72
CA ALA A 16 -37.52 23.46 -10.04
C ALA A 16 -37.53 24.40 -8.81
N ALA A 17 -36.69 25.43 -8.83
CA ALA A 17 -36.62 26.40 -7.75
C ALA A 17 -37.99 26.98 -7.37
N GLY A 18 -38.33 26.91 -6.08
CA GLY A 18 -39.59 27.43 -5.54
C GLY A 18 -40.85 26.61 -5.89
N THR A 19 -40.70 25.44 -6.52
CA THR A 19 -41.83 24.54 -6.83
C THR A 19 -42.06 23.49 -5.74
N HIS A 20 -43.29 22.97 -5.68
CA HIS A 20 -43.65 21.84 -4.82
C HIS A 20 -43.57 20.53 -5.61
N THR A 21 -42.77 19.58 -5.14
CA THR A 21 -42.54 18.26 -5.77
C THR A 21 -43.21 17.16 -4.97
N PRO A 22 -44.46 16.77 -5.30
CA PRO A 22 -45.12 15.65 -4.65
C PRO A 22 -44.52 14.31 -5.10
N ILE A 23 -44.14 13.45 -4.15
CA ILE A 23 -43.60 12.11 -4.39
C ILE A 23 -44.59 11.09 -3.82
N ALA A 24 -45.10 10.16 -4.62
CA ALA A 24 -45.97 9.10 -4.14
C ALA A 24 -45.15 7.88 -3.70
N VAL A 25 -45.39 7.42 -2.47
CA VAL A 25 -44.86 6.17 -1.91
C VAL A 25 -45.92 5.59 -0.96
N ALA A 26 -46.32 4.34 -1.17
CA ALA A 26 -47.44 3.78 -0.42
C ALA A 26 -47.04 3.52 1.05
N PRO A 27 -47.95 3.68 2.03
CA PRO A 27 -47.66 3.35 3.41
C PRO A 27 -47.29 1.88 3.66
N VAL A 28 -47.65 0.98 2.74
CA VAL A 28 -47.29 -0.45 2.80
C VAL A 28 -45.84 -0.72 2.39
N GLU A 29 -45.20 0.21 1.68
CA GLU A 29 -43.81 0.04 1.24
C GLU A 29 -42.86 -0.18 2.44
N PRO A 30 -41.78 -0.96 2.25
CA PRO A 30 -40.81 -1.23 3.30
C PRO A 30 -40.24 0.06 3.88
N GLU A 31 -39.91 0.03 5.17
CA GLU A 31 -39.35 1.22 5.85
C GLU A 31 -38.07 1.74 5.17
N ALA A 32 -37.23 0.82 4.69
CA ALA A 32 -36.02 1.13 3.91
C ALA A 32 -36.33 1.95 2.63
N VAL A 33 -37.39 1.57 1.88
CA VAL A 33 -37.82 2.30 0.67
C VAL A 33 -38.31 3.70 1.04
N ARG A 34 -39.14 3.82 2.08
CA ARG A 34 -39.64 5.12 2.54
C ARG A 34 -38.51 6.04 3.01
N ARG A 35 -37.45 5.48 3.62
CA ARG A 35 -36.25 6.24 3.99
C ARG A 35 -35.51 6.75 2.75
N ALA A 36 -35.28 5.91 1.74
CA ALA A 36 -34.67 6.37 0.48
C ALA A 36 -35.49 7.48 -0.20
N VAL A 37 -36.83 7.42 -0.14
CA VAL A 37 -37.71 8.50 -0.63
C VAL A 37 -37.53 9.81 0.16
N GLN A 38 -37.31 9.73 1.48
CA GLN A 38 -36.99 10.90 2.29
C GLN A 38 -35.63 11.49 1.90
N ASP A 39 -34.63 10.66 1.63
CA ASP A 39 -33.33 11.11 1.15
C ASP A 39 -33.45 11.79 -0.22
N LEU A 40 -34.24 11.24 -1.15
CA LEU A 40 -34.55 11.88 -2.44
C LEU A 40 -35.21 13.25 -2.25
N ALA A 41 -36.18 13.37 -1.34
CA ALA A 41 -36.83 14.64 -1.06
C ALA A 41 -35.84 15.69 -0.53
N GLN A 42 -34.91 15.28 0.34
CA GLN A 42 -33.83 16.14 0.85
C GLN A 42 -32.84 16.51 -0.27
N ASP A 43 -32.49 15.57 -1.13
CA ASP A 43 -31.54 15.76 -2.22
C ASP A 43 -32.11 16.72 -3.29
N LEU A 44 -33.40 16.60 -3.64
CA LEU A 44 -34.10 17.59 -4.49
C LEU A 44 -34.11 18.99 -3.88
N THR A 45 -34.21 19.08 -2.55
CA THR A 45 -34.13 20.36 -1.84
C THR A 45 -32.73 20.96 -1.96
N LYS A 46 -31.67 20.15 -1.72
CA LYS A 46 -30.26 20.58 -1.84
C LYS A 46 -29.90 21.02 -3.27
N VAL A 47 -30.40 20.30 -4.28
CA VAL A 47 -30.05 20.51 -5.69
C VAL A 47 -30.82 21.67 -6.31
N CYS A 48 -32.12 21.80 -6.05
CA CYS A 48 -33.00 22.75 -6.76
C CYS A 48 -33.71 23.78 -5.89
N ASP A 49 -33.55 23.82 -4.57
CA ASP A 49 -34.43 24.60 -3.66
C ASP A 49 -35.94 24.30 -3.88
N ALA A 50 -36.25 23.06 -4.23
CA ALA A 50 -37.62 22.59 -4.33
C ALA A 50 -38.15 22.17 -2.95
N THR A 51 -39.45 22.30 -2.72
CA THR A 51 -40.11 21.69 -1.55
C THR A 51 -40.66 20.34 -1.96
N ALA A 52 -40.00 19.24 -1.58
CA ALA A 52 -40.46 17.89 -1.86
C ALA A 52 -41.24 17.31 -0.66
N THR A 53 -42.40 16.71 -0.91
CA THR A 53 -43.22 16.05 0.14
C THR A 53 -43.82 14.75 -0.35
N THR A 54 -44.06 13.82 0.56
CA THR A 54 -44.71 12.55 0.26
C THR A 54 -46.23 12.71 0.20
N VAL A 55 -46.88 12.07 -0.79
CA VAL A 55 -48.33 12.06 -0.96
C VAL A 55 -48.85 10.63 -1.14
N ASP A 56 -50.12 10.37 -0.78
CA ASP A 56 -50.72 9.03 -0.87
C ASP A 56 -51.37 8.73 -2.23
N GLU A 57 -51.56 9.76 -3.08
CA GLU A 57 -52.27 9.65 -4.37
C GLU A 57 -51.28 9.77 -5.56
N PRO A 58 -51.02 8.69 -6.33
CA PRO A 58 -50.05 8.72 -7.43
C PRO A 58 -50.42 9.71 -8.54
N ALA A 59 -51.72 9.92 -8.80
CA ALA A 59 -52.19 10.88 -9.81
C ALA A 59 -51.82 12.35 -9.52
N ARG A 60 -51.45 12.67 -8.26
CA ARG A 60 -51.03 14.02 -7.85
C ARG A 60 -49.51 14.17 -7.76
N ALA A 61 -48.76 13.08 -7.94
CA ALA A 61 -47.32 13.05 -7.81
C ALA A 61 -46.60 13.49 -9.09
N ARG A 62 -45.34 13.88 -8.95
CA ARG A 62 -44.37 14.02 -10.07
C ARG A 62 -43.47 12.81 -10.17
N ILE A 63 -43.23 12.15 -9.04
CA ILE A 63 -42.43 10.94 -8.92
C ILE A 63 -43.29 9.90 -8.21
N VAL A 64 -43.40 8.70 -8.78
CA VAL A 64 -44.09 7.56 -8.15
C VAL A 64 -43.06 6.48 -7.87
N VAL A 65 -42.94 6.08 -6.61
CA VAL A 65 -42.02 5.04 -6.16
C VAL A 65 -42.84 3.82 -5.72
N ALA A 66 -42.51 2.66 -6.27
CA ALA A 66 -43.26 1.43 -6.04
C ALA A 66 -42.38 0.18 -6.07
N THR A 67 -42.67 -0.78 -5.21
CA THR A 67 -42.07 -2.12 -5.24
C THR A 67 -43.03 -3.14 -5.85
N LEU A 68 -42.57 -3.93 -6.82
CA LEU A 68 -43.40 -4.92 -7.51
C LEU A 68 -43.94 -5.98 -6.54
N GLY A 69 -45.23 -6.28 -6.62
CA GLY A 69 -45.91 -7.25 -5.74
C GLY A 69 -46.27 -6.72 -4.35
N GLU A 70 -45.77 -5.54 -3.95
CA GLU A 70 -46.08 -4.91 -2.66
C GLU A 70 -46.92 -3.63 -2.82
N SER A 71 -46.62 -2.82 -3.83
CA SER A 71 -47.23 -1.50 -4.02
C SER A 71 -48.59 -1.57 -4.72
N PRO A 72 -49.67 -1.03 -4.13
CA PRO A 72 -50.98 -0.94 -4.80
C PRO A 72 -50.98 0.09 -5.95
N TYR A 73 -49.94 0.91 -6.09
CA TYR A 73 -49.85 1.92 -7.14
C TYR A 73 -49.59 1.33 -8.53
N LEU A 74 -49.10 0.09 -8.59
CA LEU A 74 -48.81 -0.58 -9.86
C LEU A 74 -50.04 -1.21 -10.51
N ASP A 75 -51.07 -1.58 -9.74
CA ASP A 75 -52.23 -2.33 -10.23
C ASP A 75 -52.93 -1.66 -11.43
N ASP A 76 -53.18 -0.36 -11.36
CA ASP A 76 -53.84 0.40 -12.43
C ASP A 76 -52.88 0.73 -13.60
N ALA A 77 -51.59 0.95 -13.31
CA ALA A 77 -50.59 1.24 -14.34
C ALA A 77 -50.27 -0.02 -15.17
N ASP A 78 -50.18 -1.18 -14.52
CA ASP A 78 -49.97 -2.49 -15.13
C ASP A 78 -51.21 -2.94 -15.92
N ALA A 79 -52.41 -2.78 -15.37
CA ALA A 79 -53.66 -3.09 -16.07
C ALA A 79 -53.82 -2.30 -17.39
N ARG A 80 -53.24 -1.10 -17.47
CA ARG A 80 -53.22 -0.27 -18.68
C ARG A 80 -52.02 -0.55 -19.61
N GLY A 81 -51.08 -1.40 -19.19
CA GLY A 81 -49.85 -1.69 -19.93
C GLY A 81 -48.95 -0.48 -20.11
N ALA A 82 -49.00 0.48 -19.17
CA ALA A 82 -48.30 1.76 -19.29
C ALA A 82 -46.80 1.65 -18.94
N LEU A 83 -46.42 0.66 -18.12
CA LEU A 83 -45.05 0.45 -17.66
C LEU A 83 -44.43 -0.80 -18.30
N ALA A 84 -43.15 -0.73 -18.64
CA ALA A 84 -42.39 -1.82 -19.25
C ALA A 84 -41.88 -2.82 -18.20
N LEU A 85 -42.76 -3.35 -17.34
CA LEU A 85 -42.40 -4.23 -16.22
C LEU A 85 -41.73 -5.55 -16.65
N SER A 86 -41.88 -5.96 -17.92
CA SER A 86 -41.14 -7.09 -18.47
C SER A 86 -39.61 -6.89 -18.44
N ALA A 87 -39.13 -5.65 -18.38
CA ALA A 87 -37.70 -5.34 -18.27
C ALA A 87 -37.08 -5.73 -16.91
N LEU A 88 -37.92 -5.99 -15.89
CA LEU A 88 -37.48 -6.50 -14.59
C LEU A 88 -37.36 -8.02 -14.55
N HIS A 89 -37.62 -8.71 -15.66
CA HIS A 89 -37.59 -10.16 -15.74
C HIS A 89 -36.47 -10.63 -16.67
N ASP A 90 -35.81 -11.71 -16.27
CA ASP A 90 -34.85 -12.41 -17.11
C ASP A 90 -35.56 -13.17 -18.27
N PRO A 91 -34.81 -13.73 -19.24
CA PRO A 91 -35.42 -14.50 -20.33
C PRO A 91 -36.19 -15.75 -19.89
N ALA A 92 -36.00 -16.23 -18.66
CA ALA A 92 -36.73 -17.35 -18.07
C ALA A 92 -38.01 -16.89 -17.33
N GLY A 93 -38.27 -15.59 -17.25
CA GLY A 93 -39.42 -15.00 -16.57
C GLY A 93 -39.24 -14.87 -15.06
N GLN A 94 -38.02 -14.99 -14.52
CA GLN A 94 -37.72 -14.71 -13.12
C GLN A 94 -37.39 -13.24 -12.93
N LEU A 95 -37.78 -12.67 -11.78
CA LEU A 95 -37.39 -11.30 -11.46
C LEU A 95 -35.87 -11.19 -11.31
N HIS A 96 -35.31 -10.15 -11.91
CA HIS A 96 -33.94 -9.75 -11.63
C HIS A 96 -33.84 -9.33 -10.16
N TRP A 97 -33.02 -10.07 -9.40
CA TRP A 97 -32.65 -9.70 -8.03
C TRP A 97 -32.19 -8.24 -7.99
N GLU A 98 -32.84 -7.43 -7.16
CA GLU A 98 -32.56 -5.99 -6.99
C GLU A 98 -32.60 -5.17 -8.29
N GLY A 99 -33.31 -5.65 -9.31
CA GLY A 99 -33.53 -4.91 -10.55
C GLY A 99 -34.48 -3.72 -10.34
N TYR A 100 -34.32 -2.69 -11.15
CA TYR A 100 -35.21 -1.52 -11.14
C TYR A 100 -35.51 -1.01 -12.55
N LEU A 101 -36.59 -0.23 -12.64
CA LEU A 101 -37.08 0.45 -13.82
C LEU A 101 -37.34 1.92 -13.48
N LEU A 102 -36.66 2.84 -14.17
CA LEU A 102 -37.03 4.25 -14.24
C LEU A 102 -37.76 4.47 -15.57
N GLN A 103 -38.98 4.98 -15.53
CA GLN A 103 -39.75 5.24 -16.76
C GLN A 103 -40.55 6.53 -16.66
N GLU A 104 -40.45 7.37 -17.68
CA GLU A 104 -41.33 8.53 -17.83
C GLU A 104 -42.64 8.10 -18.49
N VAL A 105 -43.76 8.39 -17.82
CA VAL A 105 -45.11 8.11 -18.30
C VAL A 105 -46.01 9.30 -17.96
N ASP A 106 -46.69 9.85 -18.97
CA ASP A 106 -47.69 10.92 -18.83
C ASP A 106 -47.24 12.14 -18.00
N GLY A 107 -45.95 12.52 -18.09
CA GLY A 107 -45.38 13.66 -17.36
C GLY A 107 -45.01 13.35 -15.91
N GLN A 108 -44.93 12.07 -15.53
CA GLN A 108 -44.48 11.57 -14.24
C GLN A 108 -43.29 10.62 -14.42
N LEU A 109 -42.36 10.63 -13.46
CA LEU A 109 -41.32 9.60 -13.37
C LEU A 109 -41.80 8.47 -12.46
N TRP A 110 -41.83 7.25 -12.98
CA TRP A 110 -42.04 6.03 -12.22
C TRP A 110 -40.68 5.40 -11.88
N ILE A 111 -40.49 5.03 -10.62
CA ILE A 111 -39.34 4.28 -10.11
C ILE A 111 -39.89 2.99 -9.53
N VAL A 112 -39.66 1.87 -10.23
CA VAL A 112 -40.22 0.57 -9.89
C VAL A 112 -39.11 -0.43 -9.62
N GLY A 113 -39.04 -0.98 -8.41
CA GLY A 113 -38.10 -2.06 -8.08
C GLY A 113 -38.73 -3.44 -8.18
N ALA A 114 -37.91 -4.44 -8.52
CA ALA A 114 -38.27 -5.85 -8.43
C ALA A 114 -38.42 -6.34 -6.98
N ASP A 115 -37.72 -5.69 -6.05
CA ASP A 115 -37.77 -5.91 -4.61
C ASP A 115 -37.40 -4.62 -3.85
N ARG A 116 -37.38 -4.68 -2.50
CA ARG A 116 -37.10 -3.52 -1.63
C ARG A 116 -35.80 -2.78 -2.01
N ARG A 117 -34.73 -3.50 -2.36
CA ARG A 117 -33.43 -2.90 -2.66
C ARG A 117 -33.35 -2.42 -4.09
N GLY A 118 -33.98 -3.11 -5.05
CA GLY A 118 -34.18 -2.58 -6.40
C GLY A 118 -34.85 -1.21 -6.38
N THR A 119 -35.93 -1.05 -5.58
CA THR A 119 -36.62 0.25 -5.45
C THR A 119 -35.68 1.32 -4.87
N ILE A 120 -34.88 0.99 -3.84
CA ILE A 120 -33.89 1.89 -3.26
C ILE A 120 -32.82 2.30 -4.28
N PHE A 121 -32.29 1.36 -5.06
CA PHE A 121 -31.27 1.66 -6.08
C PHE A 121 -31.81 2.53 -7.21
N GLY A 122 -33.07 2.33 -7.63
CA GLY A 122 -33.72 3.22 -8.60
C GLY A 122 -33.88 4.66 -8.05
N VAL A 123 -34.18 4.80 -6.76
CA VAL A 123 -34.22 6.11 -6.09
C VAL A 123 -32.84 6.77 -6.05
N TYR A 124 -31.80 6.03 -5.63
CA TYR A 124 -30.45 6.59 -5.56
C TYR A 124 -29.79 6.80 -6.93
N ASP A 125 -30.19 6.06 -7.98
CA ASP A 125 -29.80 6.35 -9.36
C ASP A 125 -30.28 7.74 -9.78
N LEU A 126 -31.52 8.10 -9.43
CA LEU A 126 -32.03 9.45 -9.65
C LEU A 126 -31.26 10.47 -8.82
N CYS A 127 -30.97 10.21 -7.52
CA CYS A 127 -30.16 11.11 -6.69
C CYS A 127 -28.78 11.39 -7.29
N GLU A 128 -28.11 10.35 -7.78
CA GLU A 128 -26.82 10.48 -8.48
C GLU A 128 -26.98 11.31 -9.77
N ALA A 129 -27.99 11.01 -10.58
CA ALA A 129 -28.22 11.71 -11.84
C ALA A 129 -28.55 13.19 -11.68
N ILE A 130 -29.29 13.59 -10.63
CA ILE A 130 -29.55 15.01 -10.33
C ILE A 130 -28.33 15.73 -9.79
N GLY A 131 -27.24 15.02 -9.46
CA GLY A 131 -25.94 15.57 -9.10
C GLY A 131 -25.60 15.51 -7.61
N VAL A 132 -26.18 14.56 -6.86
CA VAL A 132 -25.75 14.26 -5.48
C VAL A 132 -24.81 13.05 -5.51
N SER A 133 -23.52 13.29 -5.27
CA SER A 133 -22.52 12.22 -5.17
C SER A 133 -22.84 11.27 -3.99
N PRO A 134 -22.61 9.95 -4.12
CA PRO A 134 -22.61 9.04 -2.97
C PRO A 134 -21.70 9.51 -1.83
N TRP A 135 -20.64 10.25 -2.17
CA TRP A 135 -19.63 10.77 -1.25
C TRP A 135 -19.95 12.14 -0.65
N TYR A 136 -21.17 12.67 -0.83
CA TYR A 136 -21.53 14.01 -0.35
C TYR A 136 -21.30 14.20 1.16
N TRP A 137 -21.51 13.12 1.93
CA TRP A 137 -21.32 13.14 3.38
C TRP A 137 -19.92 12.67 3.77
N TRP A 138 -19.45 11.55 3.20
CA TRP A 138 -18.18 10.90 3.58
C TRP A 138 -16.93 11.56 3.03
N ALA A 139 -17.05 12.42 2.02
CA ALA A 139 -15.92 13.18 1.46
C ALA A 139 -16.29 14.62 1.07
N ASP A 140 -17.29 15.20 1.74
CA ASP A 140 -17.73 16.60 1.59
C ASP A 140 -18.03 17.04 0.15
N VAL A 141 -18.35 16.11 -0.77
CA VAL A 141 -18.64 16.47 -2.17
C VAL A 141 -19.91 17.32 -2.22
N PRO A 142 -19.83 18.59 -2.67
CA PRO A 142 -21.01 19.46 -2.67
C PRO A 142 -22.05 18.96 -3.69
N PRO A 143 -23.35 18.92 -3.33
CA PRO A 143 -24.41 18.65 -4.30
C PRO A 143 -24.41 19.68 -5.44
N ARG A 144 -24.52 19.22 -6.69
CA ARG A 144 -24.59 20.12 -7.85
C ARG A 144 -25.89 20.90 -7.85
N ARG A 145 -25.80 22.23 -7.92
CA ARG A 145 -26.96 23.10 -8.00
C ARG A 145 -27.56 23.06 -9.41
N ARG A 146 -28.88 22.95 -9.51
CA ARG A 146 -29.63 22.95 -10.77
C ARG A 146 -30.83 23.88 -10.68
N GLU A 147 -31.15 24.57 -11.77
CA GLU A 147 -32.38 25.38 -11.86
C GLU A 147 -33.64 24.50 -11.90
N HIS A 148 -33.53 23.34 -12.54
CA HIS A 148 -34.60 22.35 -12.67
C HIS A 148 -34.06 20.92 -12.81
N VAL A 149 -34.94 19.96 -12.54
CA VAL A 149 -34.79 18.53 -12.82
C VAL A 149 -35.93 18.14 -13.74
N THR A 150 -35.59 17.86 -14.99
CA THR A 150 -36.54 17.42 -16.01
C THR A 150 -36.05 16.11 -16.63
N VAL A 151 -36.94 15.12 -16.68
CA VAL A 151 -36.66 13.83 -17.32
C VAL A 151 -37.13 13.85 -18.77
N ARG A 152 -36.34 13.32 -19.70
CA ARG A 152 -36.68 13.28 -21.13
C ARG A 152 -37.98 12.48 -21.39
N PRO A 153 -38.77 12.84 -22.42
CA PRO A 153 -40.05 12.18 -22.70
C PRO A 153 -39.81 10.76 -23.19
N GLY A 154 -40.62 9.81 -22.72
CA GLY A 154 -40.49 8.40 -23.07
C GLY A 154 -39.18 7.76 -22.61
N MET A 155 -38.48 8.39 -21.65
CA MET A 155 -37.30 7.82 -21.02
C MET A 155 -37.65 6.48 -20.37
N GLN A 156 -36.83 5.47 -20.63
CA GLN A 156 -36.95 4.15 -20.02
C GLN A 156 -35.56 3.59 -19.75
N ILE A 157 -35.27 3.27 -18.49
CA ILE A 157 -34.01 2.67 -18.04
C ILE A 157 -34.37 1.50 -17.14
N ALA A 158 -33.86 0.32 -17.46
CA ALA A 158 -33.90 -0.82 -16.55
C ALA A 158 -32.47 -1.32 -16.32
N ASP A 159 -32.13 -1.61 -15.08
CA ASP A 159 -30.82 -2.10 -14.69
C ASP A 159 -30.93 -3.02 -13.46
N HIS A 160 -29.92 -3.85 -13.26
CA HIS A 160 -29.86 -4.82 -12.16
C HIS A 160 -28.41 -5.27 -11.91
N PRO A 161 -28.03 -5.69 -10.69
CA PRO A 161 -26.68 -6.14 -10.41
C PRO A 161 -26.33 -7.45 -11.13
N SER A 162 -25.04 -7.63 -11.44
CA SER A 162 -24.47 -8.92 -11.87
C SER A 162 -24.13 -9.83 -10.68
N VAL A 163 -23.48 -9.30 -9.65
CA VAL A 163 -23.12 -10.04 -8.42
C VAL A 163 -24.19 -9.85 -7.35
N ARG A 164 -24.63 -10.94 -6.71
CA ARG A 164 -25.80 -10.92 -5.81
C ARG A 164 -25.55 -10.20 -4.48
N TYR A 165 -24.44 -10.49 -3.80
CA TYR A 165 -24.02 -9.80 -2.58
C TYR A 165 -22.76 -8.99 -2.85
N ARG A 166 -22.80 -7.68 -2.61
CA ARG A 166 -21.74 -6.73 -3.01
C ARG A 166 -21.50 -5.79 -1.85
N GLY A 167 -20.29 -5.79 -1.31
CA GLY A 167 -20.07 -5.14 -0.05
C GLY A 167 -18.64 -4.77 0.27
N ILE A 168 -18.49 -4.23 1.47
CA ILE A 168 -17.22 -3.87 2.07
C ILE A 168 -17.05 -4.58 3.40
N PHE A 169 -15.80 -4.71 3.83
CA PHE A 169 -15.39 -5.10 5.16
C PHE A 169 -14.66 -3.94 5.81
N LEU A 170 -15.26 -3.38 6.87
CA LEU A 170 -14.56 -2.44 7.74
C LEU A 170 -13.61 -3.26 8.63
N ASN A 171 -12.32 -3.09 8.38
CA ASN A 171 -11.24 -3.79 9.07
C ASN A 171 -10.14 -2.78 9.42
N ASP A 172 -9.15 -3.16 10.24
CA ASP A 172 -8.03 -2.25 10.59
C ASP A 172 -8.55 -0.86 11.03
N GLU A 173 -9.68 -0.88 11.75
CA GLU A 173 -10.60 0.26 11.85
C GLU A 173 -10.33 1.17 13.05
N GLU A 174 -9.14 1.09 13.66
CA GLU A 174 -8.78 1.86 14.83
C GLU A 174 -8.96 3.37 14.62
N GLU A 175 -8.66 3.87 13.42
CA GLU A 175 -8.86 5.28 13.05
C GLU A 175 -10.35 5.64 12.95
N LEU A 176 -11.19 4.72 12.47
CA LEU A 176 -12.64 4.90 12.41
C LEU A 176 -13.24 4.92 13.82
N ASP A 177 -12.78 4.07 14.73
CA ASP A 177 -13.19 4.09 16.13
C ASP A 177 -12.75 5.36 16.85
N ALA A 178 -11.51 5.82 16.62
CA ALA A 178 -11.02 7.08 17.18
C ALA A 178 -11.82 8.29 16.68
N TRP A 179 -12.17 8.31 15.40
CA TRP A 179 -13.06 9.32 14.83
C TRP A 179 -14.47 9.21 15.44
N ALA A 180 -15.06 8.01 15.51
CA ALA A 180 -16.41 7.80 16.01
C ALA A 180 -16.54 8.22 17.48
N ARG A 181 -15.61 7.78 18.36
CA ARG A 181 -15.54 8.17 19.78
C ARG A 181 -15.63 9.66 20.02
N ARG A 182 -15.12 10.47 19.07
CA ARG A 182 -15.13 11.93 19.15
C ARG A 182 -16.34 12.58 18.52
N HIS A 183 -16.92 11.99 17.48
CA HIS A 183 -17.92 12.64 16.63
C HIS A 183 -19.34 12.10 16.79
N THR A 184 -19.51 10.94 17.42
CA THR A 184 -20.82 10.34 17.67
C THR A 184 -21.15 10.37 19.16
N SER A 185 -22.44 10.24 19.49
CA SER A 185 -22.88 10.25 20.89
C SER A 185 -22.87 8.87 21.55
N ASP A 186 -22.72 7.80 20.76
CA ASP A 186 -22.59 6.41 21.24
C ASP A 186 -21.14 6.06 21.64
N HIS A 187 -20.16 6.86 21.22
CA HIS A 187 -18.73 6.67 21.51
C HIS A 187 -18.17 5.30 21.06
N THR A 188 -18.80 4.74 20.03
CA THR A 188 -18.46 3.47 19.37
C THR A 188 -18.68 3.67 17.87
N ILE A 189 -18.26 2.73 17.04
CA ILE A 189 -18.54 2.81 15.60
C ILE A 189 -20.07 2.81 15.35
N GLY A 190 -20.81 1.93 15.98
CA GLY A 190 -22.27 1.83 15.81
C GLY A 190 -23.06 2.30 17.01
N PRO A 191 -24.35 2.66 16.85
CA PRO A 191 -25.13 2.62 15.59
C PRO A 191 -24.99 3.84 14.67
N GLN A 192 -24.58 5.03 15.15
CA GLN A 192 -24.65 6.26 14.35
C GLN A 192 -23.77 6.26 13.11
N THR A 193 -22.55 5.74 13.20
CA THR A 193 -21.67 5.64 12.02
C THR A 193 -22.19 4.57 11.06
N TYR A 194 -22.71 3.44 11.57
CA TYR A 194 -23.29 2.41 10.70
C TYR A 194 -24.49 2.91 9.90
N GLU A 195 -25.30 3.84 10.42
CA GLU A 195 -26.38 4.46 9.62
C GLU A 195 -25.79 5.14 8.36
N ARG A 196 -24.68 5.86 8.52
CA ARG A 196 -23.98 6.53 7.42
C ARG A 196 -23.24 5.57 6.49
N VAL A 197 -22.70 4.48 7.01
CA VAL A 197 -22.10 3.42 6.19
C VAL A 197 -23.18 2.70 5.36
N CYS A 198 -24.34 2.39 5.95
CA CYS A 198 -25.45 1.77 5.24
C CYS A 198 -25.99 2.66 4.12
N GLU A 199 -26.17 3.97 4.40
CA GLU A 199 -26.58 4.94 3.37
C GLU A 199 -25.56 4.98 2.21
N LEU A 200 -24.26 5.06 2.53
CA LEU A 200 -23.19 5.06 1.53
C LEU A 200 -23.23 3.82 0.64
N LEU A 201 -23.30 2.63 1.25
CA LEU A 201 -23.35 1.36 0.53
C LEU A 201 -24.53 1.32 -0.45
N LEU A 202 -25.72 1.73 -0.01
CA LEU A 202 -26.91 1.73 -0.87
C LEU A 202 -26.79 2.76 -2.00
N ARG A 203 -26.22 3.94 -1.75
CA ARG A 203 -25.94 4.96 -2.79
C ARG A 203 -24.91 4.46 -3.82
N LEU A 204 -23.97 3.62 -3.39
CA LEU A 204 -23.00 2.94 -4.27
C LEU A 204 -23.55 1.65 -4.90
N LYS A 205 -24.85 1.36 -4.72
CA LYS A 205 -25.52 0.12 -5.17
C LYS A 205 -24.93 -1.18 -4.59
N GLY A 206 -24.25 -1.07 -3.45
CA GLY A 206 -23.89 -2.19 -2.57
C GLY A 206 -25.06 -2.60 -1.66
N ASN A 207 -24.99 -3.81 -1.11
CA ASN A 207 -26.03 -4.36 -0.23
C ASN A 207 -25.49 -5.19 0.95
N TYR A 208 -24.16 -5.31 1.08
CA TYR A 208 -23.53 -6.25 2.01
C TYR A 208 -22.44 -5.57 2.86
N LEU A 209 -22.34 -5.94 4.13
CA LEU A 209 -21.36 -5.39 5.06
C LEU A 209 -20.79 -6.48 5.98
N TRP A 210 -19.47 -6.58 6.04
CA TRP A 210 -18.77 -7.13 7.20
C TRP A 210 -18.41 -5.96 8.12
N PRO A 211 -18.97 -5.93 9.35
CA PRO A 211 -18.75 -4.82 10.27
C PRO A 211 -17.36 -4.89 10.92
N ALA A 212 -16.96 -3.77 11.53
CA ALA A 212 -15.78 -3.65 12.38
C ALA A 212 -15.77 -4.73 13.49
N MET A 213 -14.59 -5.29 13.74
CA MET A 213 -14.39 -6.44 14.62
C MET A 213 -13.10 -6.39 15.47
N HIS A 214 -12.15 -5.49 15.18
CA HIS A 214 -10.85 -5.37 15.88
C HIS A 214 -10.93 -4.51 17.14
N VAL A 215 -11.82 -3.52 17.19
CA VAL A 215 -11.90 -2.54 18.31
C VAL A 215 -13.22 -2.56 19.06
N ASN A 216 -14.29 -3.05 18.42
CA ASN A 216 -15.63 -3.21 18.98
C ASN A 216 -16.27 -4.51 18.42
N ALA A 217 -17.41 -4.94 18.97
CA ALA A 217 -18.22 -6.02 18.40
C ALA A 217 -19.58 -5.49 17.92
N PHE A 218 -19.92 -5.73 16.65
CA PHE A 218 -21.20 -5.30 16.07
C PHE A 218 -22.42 -5.78 16.86
N ASN A 219 -22.43 -7.06 17.26
CA ASN A 219 -23.54 -7.69 17.96
C ASN A 219 -23.59 -7.41 19.47
N ALA A 220 -22.58 -6.71 20.02
CA ALA A 220 -22.63 -6.25 21.42
C ALA A 220 -23.74 -5.21 21.64
N ASP A 221 -24.10 -4.44 20.60
CA ASP A 221 -25.30 -3.60 20.58
C ASP A 221 -26.33 -4.15 19.56
N PRO A 222 -27.43 -4.76 20.02
CA PRO A 222 -28.50 -5.27 19.15
C PRO A 222 -29.13 -4.22 18.22
N GLU A 223 -28.99 -2.93 18.54
CA GLU A 223 -29.48 -1.84 17.69
C GLU A 223 -28.76 -1.80 16.34
N ASN A 224 -27.49 -2.23 16.27
CA ASN A 224 -26.73 -2.28 15.03
C ASN A 224 -27.39 -3.22 14.00
N GLY A 225 -27.75 -4.43 14.40
CA GLY A 225 -28.45 -5.40 13.53
C GLY A 225 -29.85 -4.93 13.14
N ARG A 226 -30.58 -4.33 14.08
CA ARG A 226 -31.91 -3.75 13.82
C ARG A 226 -31.84 -2.61 12.80
N LEU A 227 -30.83 -1.75 12.92
CA LEU A 227 -30.58 -0.64 12.00
C LEU A 227 -30.23 -1.14 10.60
N ALA A 228 -29.33 -2.11 10.50
CA ALA A 228 -28.92 -2.67 9.20
C ALA A 228 -30.11 -3.28 8.43
N ASP A 229 -30.95 -4.10 9.09
CA ASP A 229 -32.14 -4.66 8.45
C ASP A 229 -33.17 -3.58 8.08
N LYS A 230 -33.37 -2.58 8.96
CA LYS A 230 -34.24 -1.43 8.68
C LYS A 230 -33.77 -0.61 7.48
N MET A 231 -32.46 -0.48 7.27
CA MET A 231 -31.86 0.18 6.10
C MET A 231 -31.89 -0.73 4.85
N GLY A 232 -32.00 -2.04 5.03
CA GLY A 232 -32.01 -3.03 3.96
C GLY A 232 -30.62 -3.56 3.59
N VAL A 233 -29.62 -3.44 4.47
CA VAL A 233 -28.26 -3.97 4.27
C VAL A 233 -28.12 -5.34 4.91
N VAL A 234 -27.55 -6.29 4.16
CA VAL A 234 -27.29 -7.67 4.60
C VAL A 234 -25.99 -7.71 5.38
N ILE A 235 -26.02 -8.30 6.58
CA ILE A 235 -24.83 -8.41 7.44
C ILE A 235 -24.19 -9.79 7.31
N GLY A 236 -22.87 -9.81 7.16
CA GLY A 236 -22.05 -11.00 7.30
C GLY A 236 -20.89 -10.77 8.26
N THR A 237 -20.00 -11.75 8.37
CA THR A 237 -18.81 -11.65 9.21
C THR A 237 -17.60 -12.31 8.54
N SER A 238 -16.41 -11.87 8.97
CA SER A 238 -15.12 -12.35 8.49
C SER A 238 -14.95 -13.87 8.66
N HIS A 239 -13.95 -14.44 7.98
CA HIS A 239 -13.60 -15.87 8.02
C HIS A 239 -13.23 -16.44 9.40
N CYS A 240 -13.03 -15.58 10.41
CA CYS A 240 -12.73 -16.01 11.79
C CYS A 240 -13.88 -15.77 12.74
N ASP A 241 -14.98 -15.16 12.27
CA ASP A 241 -16.12 -14.74 13.08
C ASP A 241 -17.35 -15.60 12.76
N MET A 242 -17.44 -16.76 13.42
CA MET A 242 -18.41 -17.79 13.08
C MET A 242 -19.82 -17.40 13.52
N LEU A 243 -20.81 -17.61 12.66
CA LEU A 243 -22.23 -17.39 12.95
C LEU A 243 -22.50 -15.99 13.52
N LEU A 244 -21.88 -14.96 12.92
CA LEU A 244 -21.98 -13.55 13.30
C LEU A 244 -21.39 -13.20 14.67
N ARG A 245 -20.46 -14.00 15.19
CA ARG A 245 -19.74 -13.68 16.43
C ARG A 245 -18.38 -13.05 16.15
N SER A 246 -18.20 -11.81 16.58
CA SER A 246 -16.88 -11.17 16.65
C SER A 246 -16.14 -11.75 17.86
N ASN A 247 -15.40 -12.83 17.61
CA ASN A 247 -14.83 -13.62 18.71
C ASN A 247 -13.88 -12.81 19.59
N GLN A 248 -13.16 -11.84 18.99
CA GLN A 248 -12.20 -10.99 19.68
C GLN A 248 -12.81 -10.22 20.86
N HIS A 249 -14.01 -9.67 20.68
CA HIS A 249 -14.66 -8.80 21.67
C HIS A 249 -15.91 -9.40 22.30
N GLU A 250 -16.33 -10.59 21.89
CA GLU A 250 -17.51 -11.25 22.44
C GLU A 250 -17.20 -12.51 23.28
N TRP A 251 -16.10 -13.23 23.02
CA TRP A 251 -15.85 -14.53 23.70
C TRP A 251 -15.57 -14.37 25.19
N GLU A 252 -14.56 -13.56 25.56
CA GLU A 252 -14.19 -13.38 26.98
C GLU A 252 -15.30 -12.72 27.81
N PRO A 253 -15.97 -11.64 27.33
CA PRO A 253 -17.10 -11.06 28.06
C PRO A 253 -18.24 -12.07 28.26
N TRP A 254 -18.56 -12.87 27.25
CA TRP A 254 -19.60 -13.90 27.35
C TRP A 254 -19.28 -14.98 28.39
N LEU A 255 -18.00 -15.38 28.52
CA LEU A 255 -17.56 -16.30 29.58
C LEU A 255 -17.62 -15.67 30.97
N ALA A 256 -17.25 -14.40 31.09
CA ALA A 256 -17.28 -13.67 32.36
C ALA A 256 -18.71 -13.60 32.93
N GLU A 257 -19.72 -13.36 32.08
CA GLU A 257 -21.14 -13.38 32.47
C GLU A 257 -21.60 -14.74 33.03
N ARG A 258 -20.89 -15.82 32.69
CA ARG A 258 -21.21 -17.20 33.08
C ARG A 258 -20.38 -17.71 34.25
N GLY A 259 -19.75 -16.80 35.00
CA GLY A 259 -18.97 -17.12 36.19
C GLY A 259 -17.54 -17.57 35.89
N GLY A 260 -17.00 -17.24 34.71
CA GLY A 260 -15.60 -17.48 34.36
C GLY A 260 -15.24 -18.96 34.29
N GLN A 261 -16.11 -19.79 33.71
CA GLN A 261 -15.79 -21.19 33.43
C GLN A 261 -14.47 -21.26 32.65
N HIS A 262 -13.55 -22.12 33.08
CA HIS A 262 -12.27 -22.30 32.41
C HIS A 262 -12.45 -23.16 31.15
N VAL A 263 -13.00 -22.56 30.11
CA VAL A 263 -13.15 -23.14 28.77
C VAL A 263 -12.33 -22.34 27.77
N GLU A 264 -11.76 -23.05 26.82
CA GLU A 264 -10.93 -22.52 25.75
C GLU A 264 -11.72 -22.51 24.45
N TYR A 265 -11.44 -21.55 23.57
CA TYR A 265 -12.00 -21.48 22.22
C TYR A 265 -11.33 -22.52 21.30
N ASP A 266 -11.56 -23.80 21.62
CA ASP A 266 -10.98 -24.96 20.92
C ASP A 266 -12.00 -26.09 20.88
N TYR A 267 -12.43 -26.46 19.67
CA TYR A 267 -13.44 -27.48 19.43
C TYR A 267 -12.92 -28.92 19.52
N SER A 268 -11.59 -29.10 19.52
CA SER A 268 -10.96 -30.40 19.70
C SER A 268 -11.15 -30.95 21.13
N LEU A 269 -11.44 -30.06 22.09
CA LEU A 269 -11.71 -30.38 23.48
C LEU A 269 -13.18 -30.80 23.66
N ASP A 270 -13.43 -31.87 24.42
CA ASP A 270 -14.79 -32.36 24.72
C ASP A 270 -15.55 -31.45 25.72
N SER A 271 -16.63 -31.93 26.32
CA SER A 271 -17.37 -31.21 27.37
C SER A 271 -16.45 -30.87 28.56
N PRO A 272 -16.49 -29.63 29.09
CA PRO A 272 -17.50 -28.59 28.85
C PRO A 272 -17.26 -27.64 27.67
N ASN A 273 -16.11 -27.69 26.99
CA ASN A 273 -15.73 -26.72 25.94
C ASN A 273 -16.69 -26.74 24.75
N ARG A 274 -17.00 -27.92 24.19
CA ARG A 274 -17.95 -28.05 23.07
C ARG A 274 -19.34 -27.51 23.39
N GLU A 275 -19.84 -27.76 24.60
CA GLU A 275 -21.14 -27.26 25.04
C GLU A 275 -21.15 -25.73 25.13
N ALA A 276 -20.07 -25.14 25.64
CA ALA A 276 -19.91 -23.68 25.69
C ALA A 276 -19.88 -23.06 24.28
N LEU A 277 -19.13 -23.66 23.34
CA LEU A 277 -19.07 -23.19 21.95
C LEU A 277 -20.44 -23.26 21.26
N HIS A 278 -21.18 -24.37 21.44
CA HIS A 278 -22.54 -24.50 20.91
C HIS A 278 -23.47 -23.44 21.46
N GLU A 279 -23.45 -23.20 22.77
CA GLU A 279 -24.30 -22.21 23.40
C GLU A 279 -23.95 -20.77 22.96
N TYR A 280 -22.66 -20.48 22.85
CA TYR A 280 -22.15 -19.20 22.37
C TYR A 280 -22.64 -18.88 20.95
N TRP A 281 -22.52 -19.84 20.05
CA TRP A 281 -23.00 -19.76 18.66
C TRP A 281 -24.53 -19.68 18.58
N HIS A 282 -25.25 -20.54 19.30
CA HIS A 282 -26.71 -20.56 19.31
C HIS A 282 -27.30 -19.22 19.76
N HIS A 283 -26.69 -18.54 20.74
CA HIS A 283 -27.13 -17.22 21.17
C HIS A 283 -27.04 -16.18 20.04
N SER A 284 -25.98 -16.21 19.21
CA SER A 284 -25.89 -15.32 18.04
C SER A 284 -26.94 -15.63 16.99
N ILE A 285 -27.16 -16.92 16.70
CA ILE A 285 -28.19 -17.36 15.75
C ILE A 285 -29.55 -16.82 16.18
N LYS A 286 -29.89 -16.99 17.46
CA LYS A 286 -31.15 -16.50 18.02
C LYS A 286 -31.29 -14.99 17.92
N GLN A 287 -30.25 -14.23 18.28
CA GLN A 287 -30.23 -12.77 18.20
C GLN A 287 -30.49 -12.25 16.79
N ASN A 288 -29.92 -12.92 15.78
CA ASN A 288 -29.98 -12.51 14.38
C ASN A 288 -31.04 -13.26 13.55
N SER A 289 -31.82 -14.14 14.18
CA SER A 289 -32.83 -14.97 13.53
C SER A 289 -33.93 -14.17 12.83
N GLY A 290 -34.11 -12.88 13.13
CA GLY A 290 -35.09 -12.01 12.48
C GLY A 290 -34.58 -11.25 11.26
N TYR A 291 -33.27 -11.25 11.01
CA TYR A 291 -32.63 -10.33 10.07
C TYR A 291 -32.15 -11.03 8.79
N GLU A 292 -31.89 -10.23 7.74
CA GLU A 292 -31.24 -10.71 6.53
C GLU A 292 -29.71 -10.74 6.73
N VAL A 293 -29.17 -11.94 6.86
CA VAL A 293 -27.75 -12.16 7.18
C VAL A 293 -27.16 -13.33 6.39
N THR A 294 -25.83 -13.36 6.29
CA THR A 294 -25.08 -14.55 5.87
C THR A 294 -24.45 -15.24 7.09
N TRP A 295 -24.56 -16.56 7.17
CA TRP A 295 -23.98 -17.36 8.24
C TRP A 295 -22.60 -17.88 7.85
N THR A 296 -21.54 -17.32 8.44
CA THR A 296 -20.18 -17.83 8.28
C THR A 296 -20.00 -19.12 9.07
N LEU A 297 -19.59 -20.18 8.38
CA LEU A 297 -19.37 -21.53 8.92
C LEU A 297 -17.89 -21.92 8.94
N GLY A 298 -17.58 -22.96 9.69
CA GLY A 298 -16.21 -23.43 9.94
C GLY A 298 -15.73 -22.99 11.32
N MET A 299 -14.41 -22.96 11.51
CA MET A 299 -13.81 -22.38 12.71
C MET A 299 -12.34 -22.05 12.45
N ARG A 300 -11.94 -20.86 12.90
CA ARG A 300 -10.54 -20.45 13.06
C ARG A 300 -10.39 -19.88 14.46
N GLY A 301 -9.16 -19.61 14.89
CA GLY A 301 -8.92 -19.04 16.20
C GLY A 301 -9.40 -17.60 16.32
N ILE A 302 -9.39 -17.08 17.55
CA ILE A 302 -9.76 -15.70 17.84
C ILE A 302 -8.76 -14.74 17.15
N HIS A 303 -9.23 -13.62 16.60
CA HIS A 303 -8.38 -12.58 16.00
C HIS A 303 -7.54 -13.05 14.80
N ASP A 304 -8.16 -13.69 13.80
CA ASP A 304 -7.48 -14.22 12.61
C ASP A 304 -6.37 -15.26 12.91
N SER A 305 -6.30 -15.79 14.14
CA SER A 305 -5.39 -16.89 14.48
C SER A 305 -5.83 -18.21 13.83
N GLY A 306 -4.88 -19.14 13.70
CA GLY A 306 -5.11 -20.40 12.98
C GLY A 306 -6.16 -21.30 13.65
N PHE A 307 -6.65 -22.31 12.94
CA PHE A 307 -7.52 -23.34 13.53
C PHE A 307 -6.79 -24.14 14.62
N HIS A 308 -6.90 -23.70 15.88
CA HIS A 308 -6.28 -24.30 17.05
C HIS A 308 -6.96 -25.62 17.44
N THR A 309 -6.15 -26.67 17.64
CA THR A 309 -6.64 -28.04 17.91
C THR A 309 -5.79 -28.75 18.94
N ARG A 310 -5.74 -28.25 20.19
CA ARG A 310 -4.82 -28.74 21.23
C ARG A 310 -4.86 -30.25 21.42
N ALA A 311 -6.06 -30.85 21.45
CA ALA A 311 -6.18 -32.30 21.64
C ALA A 311 -5.55 -33.11 20.51
N ILE A 312 -5.51 -32.58 19.29
CA ILE A 312 -4.84 -33.18 18.12
C ILE A 312 -3.34 -32.86 18.15
N ASP A 313 -3.01 -31.61 18.46
CA ASP A 313 -1.64 -31.08 18.42
C ASP A 313 -0.74 -31.74 19.47
N GLU A 314 -1.26 -31.97 20.67
CA GLU A 314 -0.54 -32.56 21.80
C GLU A 314 -0.55 -34.10 21.80
N ASP A 315 -1.33 -34.74 20.91
CA ASP A 315 -1.34 -36.19 20.80
C ASP A 315 -0.02 -36.69 20.18
N GLY A 316 0.85 -37.24 21.04
CA GLY A 316 2.12 -37.84 20.63
C GLY A 316 1.99 -39.17 19.89
N ALA A 317 0.80 -39.77 19.85
CA ALA A 317 0.53 -41.00 19.13
C ALA A 317 0.19 -40.77 17.64
N LEU A 318 -0.23 -39.56 17.28
CA LEU A 318 -0.57 -39.20 15.90
C LEU A 318 0.68 -38.75 15.13
N SER A 319 0.85 -39.27 13.91
CA SER A 319 1.80 -38.70 12.96
C SER A 319 1.34 -37.32 12.47
N ALA A 320 2.21 -36.55 11.82
CA ALA A 320 1.82 -35.25 11.24
C ALA A 320 0.70 -35.40 10.19
N GLU A 321 0.71 -36.48 9.42
CA GLU A 321 -0.33 -36.83 8.44
C GLU A 321 -1.65 -37.17 9.14
N ASP A 322 -1.62 -37.99 10.20
CA ASP A 322 -2.81 -38.33 10.98
C ASP A 322 -3.40 -37.10 11.68
N LYS A 323 -2.55 -36.20 12.20
CA LYS A 323 -2.99 -34.91 12.77
C LYS A 323 -3.68 -34.05 11.73
N HIS A 324 -3.10 -33.94 10.53
CA HIS A 324 -3.73 -33.22 9.43
C HIS A 324 -5.12 -33.83 9.10
N ARG A 325 -5.21 -35.15 8.94
CA ARG A 325 -6.48 -35.84 8.68
C ARG A 325 -7.51 -35.61 9.78
N ALA A 326 -7.09 -35.68 11.04
CA ALA A 326 -7.96 -35.41 12.19
C ALA A 326 -8.48 -33.96 12.19
N ARG A 327 -7.70 -32.97 11.72
CA ARG A 327 -8.16 -31.58 11.57
C ARG A 327 -9.20 -31.43 10.46
N VAL A 328 -9.03 -32.14 9.33
CA VAL A 328 -10.03 -32.19 8.25
C VAL A 328 -11.36 -32.74 8.79
N ASP A 329 -11.31 -33.88 9.48
CA ASP A 329 -12.51 -34.52 10.05
C ASP A 329 -13.18 -33.63 11.12
N LEU A 330 -12.38 -33.02 12.00
CA LEU A 330 -12.88 -32.12 13.05
C LEU A 330 -13.57 -30.89 12.45
N LEU A 331 -12.99 -30.27 11.42
CA LEU A 331 -13.58 -29.11 10.77
C LEU A 331 -14.89 -29.47 10.06
N GLY A 332 -14.97 -30.66 9.44
CA GLY A 332 -16.21 -31.20 8.90
C GLY A 332 -17.29 -31.37 9.97
N GLN A 333 -16.92 -31.87 11.15
CA GLN A 333 -17.82 -32.01 12.29
C GLN A 333 -18.31 -30.64 12.82
N VAL A 334 -17.42 -29.64 12.92
CA VAL A 334 -17.79 -28.26 13.29
C VAL A 334 -18.89 -27.73 12.38
N VAL A 335 -18.70 -27.82 11.05
CA VAL A 335 -19.68 -27.33 10.06
C VAL A 335 -21.02 -28.07 10.20
N ALA A 336 -20.99 -29.39 10.39
CA ALA A 336 -22.20 -30.18 10.60
C ALA A 336 -22.97 -29.76 11.86
N ASP A 337 -22.26 -29.49 12.95
CA ASP A 337 -22.86 -29.07 14.21
C ASP A 337 -23.44 -27.65 14.13
N GLN A 338 -22.73 -26.72 13.49
CA GLN A 338 -23.24 -25.37 13.24
C GLN A 338 -24.51 -25.37 12.39
N ARG A 339 -24.58 -26.21 11.35
CA ARG A 339 -25.80 -26.36 10.52
C ARG A 339 -26.97 -26.94 11.29
N ARG A 340 -26.72 -27.86 12.22
CA ARG A 340 -27.77 -28.35 13.13
C ARG A 340 -28.29 -27.23 14.02
N LEU A 341 -27.41 -26.44 14.64
CA LEU A 341 -27.82 -25.28 15.46
C LEU A 341 -28.67 -24.28 14.66
N LEU A 342 -28.30 -24.00 13.40
CA LEU A 342 -29.10 -23.17 12.51
C LEU A 342 -30.49 -23.77 12.24
N SER A 343 -30.56 -25.07 12.02
CA SER A 343 -31.82 -25.78 11.76
C SER A 343 -32.72 -25.85 12.99
N ASP A 344 -32.13 -25.98 14.18
CA ASP A 344 -32.85 -26.02 15.46
C ASP A 344 -33.53 -24.67 15.78
N GLU A 345 -32.87 -23.53 15.49
CA GLU A 345 -33.41 -22.20 15.77
C GLU A 345 -34.27 -21.63 14.61
N LEU A 346 -33.86 -21.81 13.35
CA LEU A 346 -34.56 -21.24 12.19
C LEU A 346 -35.63 -22.16 11.58
N GLY A 347 -35.54 -23.47 11.85
CA GLY A 347 -36.25 -24.53 11.14
C GLY A 347 -35.53 -24.97 9.86
N GLU A 348 -35.65 -26.25 9.51
CA GLU A 348 -34.97 -26.92 8.38
C GLU A 348 -35.08 -26.18 7.03
N GLU A 349 -36.28 -25.74 6.65
CA GLU A 349 -36.49 -25.07 5.36
C GLU A 349 -35.75 -23.73 5.31
N ARG A 350 -35.92 -22.91 6.36
CA ARG A 350 -35.30 -21.59 6.44
C ARG A 350 -33.79 -21.70 6.58
N ALA A 351 -33.29 -22.63 7.39
CA ALA A 351 -31.86 -22.87 7.54
C ALA A 351 -31.21 -23.28 6.20
N ARG A 352 -31.88 -24.13 5.40
CA ARG A 352 -31.41 -24.54 4.07
C ARG A 352 -31.43 -23.39 3.04
N GLN A 353 -32.38 -22.47 3.16
CA GLN A 353 -32.48 -21.29 2.29
C GLN A 353 -31.60 -20.13 2.74
N ALA A 354 -31.20 -20.10 4.01
CA ALA A 354 -30.37 -19.05 4.57
C ALA A 354 -28.97 -19.07 3.91
N PRO A 355 -28.45 -17.91 3.46
CA PRO A 355 -27.11 -17.83 2.90
C PRO A 355 -26.07 -18.30 3.91
N GLN A 356 -25.28 -19.30 3.53
CA GLN A 356 -24.17 -19.83 4.33
C GLN A 356 -22.88 -19.70 3.53
N ILE A 357 -21.83 -19.23 4.19
CA ILE A 357 -20.53 -19.02 3.56
C ILE A 357 -19.44 -19.81 4.29
N PHE A 358 -18.45 -20.27 3.54
CA PHE A 358 -17.22 -20.87 4.06
C PHE A 358 -16.03 -20.26 3.31
N VAL A 359 -15.03 -19.79 4.06
CA VAL A 359 -13.84 -19.14 3.51
C VAL A 359 -12.64 -20.06 3.77
N PRO A 360 -12.13 -20.81 2.78
CA PRO A 360 -10.91 -21.59 2.93
C PRO A 360 -9.69 -20.66 2.95
N TYR A 361 -9.50 -19.93 4.04
CA TYR A 361 -8.47 -18.90 4.18
C TYR A 361 -7.21 -19.44 4.82
N LYS A 362 -6.04 -19.03 4.30
CA LYS A 362 -4.70 -19.39 4.81
C LYS A 362 -4.55 -20.88 5.10
N GLU A 363 -4.46 -21.28 6.37
CA GLU A 363 -4.22 -22.66 6.79
C GLU A 363 -5.41 -23.60 6.58
N VAL A 364 -6.61 -23.05 6.34
CA VAL A 364 -7.82 -23.83 6.06
C VAL A 364 -7.86 -24.30 4.60
N LEU A 365 -7.21 -23.59 3.67
CA LEU A 365 -7.20 -23.99 2.25
C LEU A 365 -6.61 -25.40 2.04
N PRO A 366 -5.45 -25.77 2.63
CA PRO A 366 -4.96 -27.14 2.59
C PRO A 366 -5.95 -28.17 3.16
N LEU A 367 -6.68 -27.84 4.24
CA LEU A 367 -7.68 -28.77 4.81
C LEU A 367 -8.83 -29.02 3.83
N TYR A 368 -9.23 -27.97 3.10
CA TYR A 368 -10.23 -28.09 2.03
C TYR A 368 -9.72 -28.99 0.90
N ASP A 369 -8.52 -28.73 0.41
CA ASP A 369 -7.90 -29.45 -0.70
C ASP A 369 -7.67 -30.93 -0.42
N ASP A 370 -7.36 -31.24 0.84
CA ASP A 370 -7.08 -32.60 1.27
C ASP A 370 -8.35 -33.39 1.65
N GLY A 371 -9.55 -32.88 1.31
CA GLY A 371 -10.79 -33.66 1.24
C GLY A 371 -11.90 -33.27 2.23
N LEU A 372 -11.92 -32.04 2.74
CA LEU A 372 -13.06 -31.54 3.52
C LEU A 372 -14.34 -31.52 2.68
N GLU A 373 -15.32 -32.35 3.01
CA GLU A 373 -16.62 -32.36 2.33
C GLU A 373 -17.57 -31.31 2.93
N LEU A 374 -18.07 -30.41 2.08
CA LEU A 374 -19.01 -29.36 2.47
C LEU A 374 -20.34 -29.50 1.72
N PRO A 375 -21.51 -29.35 2.39
CA PRO A 375 -22.82 -29.31 1.73
C PRO A 375 -22.87 -28.38 0.52
N GLU A 376 -23.45 -28.85 -0.58
CA GLU A 376 -23.43 -28.20 -1.92
C GLU A 376 -24.07 -26.80 -1.96
N ASP A 377 -24.89 -26.45 -0.98
CA ASP A 377 -25.57 -25.15 -0.83
C ASP A 377 -24.70 -24.08 -0.15
N ILE A 378 -23.56 -24.44 0.46
CA ILE A 378 -22.63 -23.48 1.04
C ILE A 378 -21.84 -22.76 -0.07
N THR A 379 -21.84 -21.43 -0.03
CA THR A 379 -21.01 -20.59 -0.91
C THR A 379 -19.54 -20.67 -0.47
N LEU A 380 -18.64 -21.04 -1.39
CA LEU A 380 -17.21 -20.98 -1.13
C LEU A 380 -16.67 -19.59 -1.48
N VAL A 381 -16.05 -18.91 -0.52
CA VAL A 381 -15.52 -17.55 -0.72
C VAL A 381 -14.01 -17.61 -0.84
N TRP A 382 -13.50 -17.35 -2.05
CA TRP A 382 -12.07 -17.37 -2.36
C TRP A 382 -11.44 -16.02 -2.00
N SER A 383 -10.22 -16.02 -1.47
CA SER A 383 -9.48 -14.80 -1.19
C SER A 383 -8.45 -14.48 -2.27
N ASP A 384 -8.14 -13.19 -2.42
CA ASP A 384 -6.83 -12.80 -2.94
C ASP A 384 -5.72 -13.13 -1.92
N ASP A 385 -4.49 -12.74 -2.24
CA ASP A 385 -3.32 -12.87 -1.38
C ASP A 385 -3.13 -11.68 -0.43
N SER A 386 -4.17 -10.88 -0.21
CA SER A 386 -4.09 -9.62 0.51
C SER A 386 -3.31 -8.50 -0.19
N TYR A 387 -2.90 -8.66 -1.45
CA TYR A 387 -2.28 -7.60 -2.28
C TYR A 387 -3.02 -7.41 -3.61
N GLY A 388 -4.24 -7.95 -3.71
CA GLY A 388 -5.06 -7.84 -4.90
C GLY A 388 -4.67 -8.80 -6.01
N HIS A 389 -4.10 -9.97 -5.72
CA HIS A 389 -3.93 -11.06 -6.70
C HIS A 389 -4.74 -12.29 -6.28
N LEU A 390 -5.66 -12.77 -7.13
CA LEU A 390 -6.43 -13.96 -6.79
C LEU A 390 -5.52 -15.19 -6.72
N ARG A 391 -5.63 -15.92 -5.61
CA ARG A 391 -4.85 -17.13 -5.33
C ARG A 391 -5.32 -18.32 -6.16
N ARG A 392 -6.64 -18.52 -6.18
CA ARG A 392 -7.31 -19.69 -6.76
C ARG A 392 -8.67 -19.33 -7.35
N PHE A 393 -9.06 -20.11 -8.34
CA PHE A 393 -10.40 -20.12 -8.92
C PHE A 393 -11.06 -21.49 -8.74
N PRO A 394 -12.41 -21.56 -8.78
CA PRO A 394 -13.13 -22.82 -8.76
C PRO A 394 -12.68 -23.76 -9.88
N ASP A 395 -12.49 -25.04 -9.56
CA ASP A 395 -12.30 -26.09 -10.56
C ASP A 395 -13.65 -26.52 -11.22
N GLU A 396 -13.59 -27.41 -12.20
CA GLU A 396 -14.79 -27.89 -12.91
C GLU A 396 -15.82 -28.57 -12.00
N ARG A 397 -15.39 -29.20 -10.90
CA ARG A 397 -16.27 -29.85 -9.94
C ARG A 397 -16.91 -28.79 -9.05
N GLU A 398 -16.13 -27.87 -8.53
CA GLU A 398 -16.54 -26.76 -7.67
C GLU A 398 -17.53 -25.83 -8.39
N LEU A 399 -17.36 -25.58 -9.68
CA LEU A 399 -18.30 -24.78 -10.48
C LEU A 399 -19.73 -25.32 -10.51
N ARG A 400 -19.96 -26.60 -10.20
CA ARG A 400 -21.30 -27.22 -10.17
C ARG A 400 -22.03 -27.06 -8.84
N ARG A 401 -21.38 -26.50 -7.81
CA ARG A 401 -21.96 -26.33 -6.47
C ARG A 401 -23.14 -25.35 -6.53
N SER A 402 -24.26 -25.72 -5.90
CA SER A 402 -25.48 -24.89 -5.89
C SER A 402 -25.35 -23.59 -5.10
N GLY A 403 -24.46 -23.55 -4.10
CA GLY A 403 -24.15 -22.32 -3.37
C GLY A 403 -23.33 -21.32 -4.18
N GLY A 404 -22.69 -21.76 -5.27
CA GLY A 404 -21.78 -20.94 -6.06
C GLY A 404 -20.56 -20.47 -5.27
N HIS A 405 -19.99 -19.34 -5.69
CA HIS A 405 -18.67 -18.89 -5.26
C HIS A 405 -18.65 -17.38 -5.00
N GLY A 406 -17.93 -16.98 -3.96
CA GLY A 406 -17.67 -15.59 -3.61
C GLY A 406 -16.20 -15.22 -3.62
N LEU A 407 -15.93 -13.93 -3.45
CA LEU A 407 -14.62 -13.30 -3.44
C LEU A 407 -14.47 -12.43 -2.18
N TYR A 408 -13.34 -12.60 -1.50
CA TYR A 408 -12.81 -11.67 -0.51
C TYR A 408 -11.55 -11.00 -1.08
N TYR A 409 -11.60 -9.68 -1.29
CA TYR A 409 -10.53 -8.89 -1.91
C TYR A 409 -9.98 -7.84 -0.93
N HIS A 410 -8.75 -7.35 -1.11
CA HIS A 410 -8.15 -6.35 -0.23
C HIS A 410 -7.78 -5.04 -0.94
N SER A 411 -8.27 -3.92 -0.41
CA SER A 411 -7.79 -2.56 -0.69
C SER A 411 -7.05 -1.93 0.51
N SER A 412 -7.12 -2.58 1.67
CA SER A 412 -6.33 -2.32 2.88
C SER A 412 -5.85 -3.65 3.45
N TYR A 413 -4.67 -3.67 4.06
CA TYR A 413 -4.18 -4.88 4.73
C TYR A 413 -3.23 -4.59 5.90
N TRP A 414 -3.62 -5.09 7.07
CA TRP A 414 -2.79 -5.18 8.26
C TRP A 414 -1.96 -6.46 8.29
N SER A 415 -0.65 -6.31 8.44
CA SER A 415 0.35 -7.38 8.47
C SER A 415 1.52 -6.95 9.37
N PRO A 416 2.59 -7.74 9.56
CA PRO A 416 3.88 -7.18 9.96
C PRO A 416 4.23 -5.89 9.19
N PRO A 417 4.78 -4.85 9.85
CA PRO A 417 4.90 -3.49 9.32
C PRO A 417 5.60 -3.39 7.97
N SER A 418 6.57 -4.25 7.67
CA SER A 418 7.28 -4.27 6.38
C SER A 418 6.37 -4.60 5.19
N ARG A 419 5.15 -5.09 5.45
CA ARG A 419 4.19 -5.60 4.48
C ARG A 419 2.83 -4.90 4.55
N SER A 420 2.48 -4.26 5.66
CA SER A 420 1.21 -3.51 5.78
C SER A 420 1.09 -2.39 4.75
N TYR A 421 -0.15 -2.10 4.36
CA TYR A 421 -0.51 -0.88 3.63
C TYR A 421 -1.89 -0.41 4.12
N LEU A 422 -1.87 0.61 4.97
CA LEU A 422 -3.02 1.04 5.75
C LEU A 422 -3.30 2.54 5.60
N TRP A 423 -2.43 3.30 4.92
CA TRP A 423 -2.52 4.76 4.88
C TRP A 423 -3.13 5.29 3.59
N VAL A 424 -2.57 4.92 2.43
CA VAL A 424 -3.05 5.37 1.12
C VAL A 424 -2.95 4.23 0.10
N SER A 425 -4.08 3.88 -0.54
CA SER A 425 -4.05 2.90 -1.63
C SER A 425 -3.24 3.41 -2.81
N SER A 426 -2.35 2.55 -3.29
CA SER A 426 -1.59 2.70 -4.53
C SER A 426 -1.81 1.51 -5.47
N THR A 427 -2.83 0.69 -5.21
CA THR A 427 -3.18 -0.45 -6.05
C THR A 427 -3.73 0.08 -7.39
N PRO A 428 -3.17 -0.32 -8.54
CA PRO A 428 -3.66 0.13 -9.84
C PRO A 428 -5.13 -0.23 -10.05
N PRO A 429 -5.98 0.71 -10.49
CA PRO A 429 -7.36 0.42 -10.90
C PRO A 429 -7.44 -0.69 -11.95
N ALA A 430 -6.46 -0.75 -12.85
CA ALA A 430 -6.31 -1.81 -13.85
C ALA A 430 -6.12 -3.20 -13.22
N GLN A 431 -5.41 -3.30 -12.10
CA GLN A 431 -5.23 -4.57 -11.37
C GLN A 431 -6.56 -5.07 -10.82
N MET A 432 -7.26 -4.22 -10.06
CA MET A 432 -8.56 -4.58 -9.47
C MET A 432 -9.55 -4.99 -10.55
N ARG A 433 -9.70 -4.20 -11.62
CA ARG A 433 -10.56 -4.56 -12.75
C ARG A 433 -10.17 -5.91 -13.35
N ASN A 434 -8.88 -6.13 -13.64
CA ASN A 434 -8.40 -7.37 -14.24
C ASN A 434 -8.74 -8.61 -13.39
N GLU A 435 -8.46 -8.54 -12.10
CA GLU A 435 -8.74 -9.61 -11.15
C GLU A 435 -10.24 -9.89 -10.97
N LEU A 436 -11.07 -8.84 -10.84
CA LEU A 436 -12.52 -8.99 -10.74
C LEU A 436 -13.15 -9.57 -12.02
N SER A 437 -12.58 -9.22 -13.18
CA SER A 437 -13.00 -9.79 -14.47
C SER A 437 -12.69 -11.29 -14.53
N LYS A 438 -11.47 -11.69 -14.13
CA LYS A 438 -11.10 -13.11 -14.01
C LYS A 438 -12.00 -13.86 -13.03
N ALA A 439 -12.35 -13.24 -11.89
CA ALA A 439 -13.26 -13.82 -10.91
C ALA A 439 -14.63 -14.13 -11.54
N TRP A 440 -15.22 -13.16 -12.25
CA TRP A 440 -16.50 -13.33 -12.93
C TRP A 440 -16.45 -14.37 -14.05
N GLU A 441 -15.43 -14.30 -14.91
CA GLU A 441 -15.21 -15.23 -16.04
C GLU A 441 -15.08 -16.67 -15.54
N ARG A 442 -14.43 -16.88 -14.40
CA ARG A 442 -14.18 -18.19 -13.79
C ARG A 442 -15.22 -18.59 -12.71
N GLY A 443 -16.41 -17.99 -12.76
CA GLY A 443 -17.58 -18.48 -12.01
C GLY A 443 -17.75 -17.98 -10.58
N ILE A 444 -16.95 -17.01 -10.14
CA ILE A 444 -17.08 -16.35 -8.82
C ILE A 444 -18.10 -15.21 -8.93
N ARG A 445 -19.39 -15.50 -8.68
CA ARG A 445 -20.52 -14.60 -9.01
C ARG A 445 -21.54 -14.37 -7.90
N THR A 446 -21.45 -15.09 -6.78
CA THR A 446 -22.46 -15.03 -5.72
C THR A 446 -22.24 -13.83 -4.79
N LEU A 447 -21.02 -13.65 -4.27
CA LEU A 447 -20.72 -12.67 -3.23
C LEU A 447 -19.36 -12.05 -3.44
N TRP A 448 -19.23 -10.73 -3.51
CA TRP A 448 -17.94 -10.02 -3.53
C TRP A 448 -17.89 -9.03 -2.36
N VAL A 449 -16.83 -9.12 -1.54
CA VAL A 449 -16.58 -8.22 -0.41
C VAL A 449 -15.13 -7.74 -0.42
N ASN A 450 -14.92 -6.44 -0.22
CA ASN A 450 -13.62 -5.79 -0.24
C ASN A 450 -13.21 -5.31 1.16
N ASN A 451 -12.04 -5.69 1.66
CA ASN A 451 -11.42 -5.06 2.83
C ASN A 451 -11.02 -3.63 2.48
N VAL A 452 -11.63 -2.66 3.18
CA VAL A 452 -11.47 -1.23 2.90
C VAL A 452 -10.92 -0.47 4.10
N GLY A 453 -10.28 -1.18 5.03
CA GLY A 453 -9.68 -0.57 6.21
C GLY A 453 -10.73 0.26 6.99
N PRO A 454 -10.36 1.46 7.48
CA PRO A 454 -11.27 2.36 8.18
C PRO A 454 -12.22 3.15 7.25
N LEU A 455 -12.45 2.70 6.01
CA LEU A 455 -13.19 3.38 4.92
C LEU A 455 -12.40 4.48 4.19
N LYS A 456 -11.87 5.46 4.93
CA LYS A 456 -11.12 6.60 4.34
C LYS A 456 -9.61 6.32 4.39
N PRO A 457 -8.81 6.65 3.35
CA PRO A 457 -9.15 7.37 2.13
C PRO A 457 -9.27 6.44 0.90
N LEU A 458 -10.12 5.40 0.99
CA LEU A 458 -10.29 4.36 -0.05
C LEU A 458 -11.55 4.54 -0.89
N GLU A 459 -12.08 5.76 -0.98
CA GLU A 459 -13.35 6.05 -1.65
C GLU A 459 -13.35 5.61 -3.13
N GLN A 460 -12.24 5.85 -3.83
CA GLN A 460 -12.04 5.45 -5.23
C GLN A 460 -12.06 3.93 -5.40
N ASP A 461 -11.32 3.21 -4.54
CA ASP A 461 -11.19 1.75 -4.57
C ASP A 461 -12.52 1.07 -4.23
N ILE A 462 -13.24 1.58 -3.22
CA ILE A 462 -14.57 1.12 -2.83
C ILE A 462 -15.55 1.25 -4.00
N GLU A 463 -15.62 2.43 -4.62
CA GLU A 463 -16.57 2.66 -5.68
C GLU A 463 -16.25 1.84 -6.94
N LEU A 464 -14.99 1.76 -7.34
CA LEU A 464 -14.59 0.93 -8.48
C LEU A 464 -14.95 -0.54 -8.26
N PHE A 465 -14.70 -1.07 -7.06
CA PHE A 465 -15.04 -2.44 -6.71
C PHE A 465 -16.55 -2.71 -6.83
N LEU A 466 -17.39 -1.84 -6.25
CA LEU A 466 -18.84 -2.01 -6.28
C LEU A 466 -19.43 -1.79 -7.68
N ARG A 467 -18.88 -0.87 -8.47
CA ARG A 467 -19.27 -0.69 -9.89
C ARG A 467 -18.88 -1.89 -10.74
N CYS A 468 -17.69 -2.45 -10.54
CA CYS A 468 -17.29 -3.71 -11.19
C CYS A 468 -18.25 -4.86 -10.82
N ALA A 469 -18.64 -4.97 -9.54
CA ALA A 469 -19.57 -5.99 -9.07
C ALA A 469 -20.99 -5.82 -9.67
N TRP A 470 -21.43 -4.57 -9.84
CA TRP A 470 -22.70 -4.25 -10.51
C TRP A 470 -22.66 -4.62 -11.99
N GLU A 471 -21.58 -4.28 -12.71
CA GLU A 471 -21.49 -4.41 -14.17
C GLU A 471 -20.86 -5.72 -14.68
N ALA A 472 -20.39 -6.60 -13.79
CA ALA A 472 -19.61 -7.79 -14.15
C ALA A 472 -20.23 -8.59 -15.32
N GLY A 473 -19.44 -8.90 -16.35
CA GLY A 473 -19.89 -9.61 -17.55
C GLY A 473 -20.68 -8.79 -18.59
N ARG A 474 -21.02 -7.53 -18.31
CA ARG A 474 -21.58 -6.57 -19.28
C ARG A 474 -20.63 -5.42 -19.58
N GLU A 475 -19.79 -5.06 -18.60
CA GLU A 475 -18.67 -4.11 -18.68
C GLU A 475 -19.00 -2.85 -19.50
N THR A 476 -19.76 -1.93 -18.89
CA THR A 476 -20.17 -0.68 -19.53
C THR A 476 -19.24 0.47 -19.19
N SER A 477 -19.22 0.92 -17.93
CA SER A 477 -18.41 2.07 -17.51
C SER A 477 -17.04 1.66 -16.99
N THR A 478 -16.93 0.44 -16.45
CA THR A 478 -15.72 -0.10 -15.82
C THR A 478 -14.76 -0.81 -16.78
N ALA A 479 -15.11 -0.91 -18.06
CA ALA A 479 -14.33 -1.65 -19.06
C ALA A 479 -12.92 -1.07 -19.26
N ASP A 480 -12.81 0.27 -19.27
CA ASP A 480 -11.59 1.07 -19.36
C ASP A 480 -11.44 1.88 -18.07
N THR A 481 -10.38 1.59 -17.31
CA THR A 481 -10.17 2.21 -16.01
C THR A 481 -9.79 3.69 -16.12
N THR A 482 -9.12 4.12 -17.19
CA THR A 482 -8.80 5.53 -17.42
C THR A 482 -10.07 6.32 -17.72
N ALA A 483 -10.93 5.79 -18.59
CA ALA A 483 -12.22 6.41 -18.90
C ALA A 483 -13.15 6.47 -17.67
N TYR A 484 -13.17 5.39 -16.87
CA TYR A 484 -13.90 5.34 -15.60
C TYR A 484 -13.44 6.44 -14.64
N LEU A 485 -12.13 6.61 -14.44
CA LEU A 485 -11.60 7.65 -13.54
C LEU A 485 -11.92 9.05 -14.04
N ALA A 486 -11.88 9.27 -15.35
CA ALA A 486 -12.25 10.56 -15.92
C ALA A 486 -13.72 10.89 -15.64
N ASP A 487 -14.62 9.93 -15.84
CA ASP A 487 -16.05 10.08 -15.48
C ASP A 487 -16.24 10.26 -13.97
N TRP A 488 -15.56 9.48 -13.13
CA TRP A 488 -15.64 9.60 -11.67
C TRP A 488 -15.30 11.02 -11.19
N ILE A 489 -14.24 11.62 -11.75
CA ILE A 489 -13.86 13.00 -11.49
C ILE A 489 -14.89 13.98 -12.03
N ASP A 490 -15.33 13.84 -13.29
CA ASP A 490 -16.26 14.79 -13.93
C ASP A 490 -17.70 14.70 -13.41
N ARG A 491 -18.07 13.62 -12.73
CA ARG A 491 -19.31 13.52 -11.93
C ARG A 491 -19.15 14.17 -10.56
N THR A 492 -17.96 14.12 -9.98
CA THR A 492 -17.71 14.58 -8.60
C THR A 492 -17.37 16.07 -8.54
N PHE A 493 -16.60 16.57 -9.51
CA PHE A 493 -16.05 17.92 -9.54
C PHE A 493 -16.45 18.68 -10.81
N SER A 494 -16.51 19.99 -10.69
CA SER A 494 -16.80 20.90 -11.80
C SER A 494 -15.57 21.09 -12.70
N GLY A 495 -15.77 21.62 -13.91
CA GLY A 495 -14.69 22.10 -14.78
C GLY A 495 -14.17 21.14 -15.84
N GLY A 496 -14.58 19.87 -15.85
CA GLY A 496 -14.19 18.92 -16.90
C GLY A 496 -12.72 18.48 -16.80
N HIS A 497 -12.20 18.34 -15.57
CA HIS A 497 -10.81 17.97 -15.31
C HIS A 497 -10.55 16.46 -15.37
N GLY A 498 -11.58 15.65 -15.65
CA GLY A 498 -11.55 14.20 -15.64
C GLY A 498 -10.37 13.57 -16.37
N PRO A 499 -10.15 13.86 -17.67
CA PRO A 499 -9.04 13.27 -18.41
C PRO A 499 -7.66 13.58 -17.80
N GLN A 500 -7.45 14.81 -17.31
CA GLN A 500 -6.19 15.21 -16.70
C GLN A 500 -5.96 14.49 -15.36
N VAL A 501 -6.99 14.42 -14.51
CA VAL A 501 -6.87 13.79 -13.19
C VAL A 501 -6.83 12.26 -13.29
N ALA A 502 -7.49 11.66 -14.28
CA ALA A 502 -7.39 10.23 -14.55
C ALA A 502 -5.93 9.83 -14.84
N GLU A 503 -5.23 10.58 -15.68
CA GLU A 503 -3.80 10.36 -15.95
C GLU A 503 -2.95 10.50 -14.68
N ILE A 504 -3.21 11.55 -13.87
CA ILE A 504 -2.52 11.73 -12.57
C ILE A 504 -2.71 10.52 -11.65
N LEU A 505 -3.92 9.98 -11.56
CA LEU A 505 -4.25 8.85 -10.70
C LEU A 505 -3.66 7.53 -11.21
N GLN A 506 -3.65 7.31 -12.53
CA GLN A 506 -3.01 6.14 -13.13
C GLN A 506 -1.50 6.16 -12.90
N ASP A 507 -0.85 7.30 -13.16
CA ASP A 507 0.59 7.46 -12.96
C ASP A 507 0.95 7.36 -11.48
N TYR A 508 0.13 7.95 -10.59
CA TYR A 508 0.27 7.81 -9.15
C TYR A 508 0.26 6.33 -8.72
N ALA A 509 -0.69 5.54 -9.21
CA ALA A 509 -0.81 4.13 -8.86
C ALA A 509 0.37 3.32 -9.41
N GLN A 510 0.71 3.45 -10.70
CA GLN A 510 1.84 2.71 -11.28
C GLN A 510 3.19 3.06 -10.62
N LEU A 511 3.40 4.33 -10.25
CA LEU A 511 4.61 4.72 -9.51
C LEU A 511 4.62 4.11 -8.12
N ASN A 512 3.54 4.23 -7.35
CA ASN A 512 3.54 3.80 -5.95
C ASN A 512 3.25 2.32 -5.76
N ASN A 513 2.80 1.57 -6.77
CA ASN A 513 2.73 0.11 -6.68
C ASN A 513 4.12 -0.53 -6.66
N VAL A 514 5.12 0.07 -7.32
CA VAL A 514 6.54 -0.37 -7.29
C VAL A 514 7.08 -0.46 -5.86
N ARG A 515 6.63 0.45 -4.99
CA ARG A 515 6.87 0.46 -3.55
C ARG A 515 5.83 1.36 -2.92
N LYS A 516 4.93 0.77 -2.11
CA LYS A 516 3.90 1.52 -1.39
C LYS A 516 4.54 2.53 -0.44
N VAL A 517 3.84 3.62 -0.14
CA VAL A 517 4.39 4.73 0.67
C VAL A 517 4.77 4.25 2.08
N GLU A 518 3.93 3.35 2.61
CA GLU A 518 4.06 2.66 3.89
C GLU A 518 5.28 1.74 3.96
N GLN A 519 5.73 1.24 2.80
CA GLN A 519 6.81 0.25 2.65
C GLN A 519 8.14 0.90 2.24
N LEU A 520 8.24 2.23 2.25
CA LEU A 520 9.50 2.92 1.97
C LEU A 520 10.55 2.57 3.03
N THR A 521 11.74 2.19 2.56
CA THR A 521 12.93 1.97 3.39
C THR A 521 14.13 2.65 2.72
N SER A 522 15.22 2.85 3.47
CA SER A 522 16.43 3.48 2.94
C SER A 522 17.05 2.68 1.78
N ARG A 523 17.48 3.38 0.73
CA ARG A 523 18.21 2.90 -0.45
C ARG A 523 17.45 1.91 -1.34
N VAL A 524 16.12 1.98 -1.35
CA VAL A 524 15.28 1.18 -2.28
C VAL A 524 15.54 1.57 -3.74
N PHE A 525 15.62 2.88 -4.03
CA PHE A 525 15.85 3.40 -5.38
C PHE A 525 17.29 3.89 -5.54
N SER A 526 17.98 3.40 -6.55
CA SER A 526 19.39 3.77 -6.76
C SER A 526 19.54 5.21 -7.24
N GLN A 527 20.61 5.90 -6.85
CA GLN A 527 20.98 7.23 -7.36
C GLN A 527 22.20 7.19 -8.30
N THR A 528 22.78 6.00 -8.53
CA THR A 528 24.00 5.79 -9.33
C THR A 528 23.88 4.69 -10.37
N ALA A 529 23.11 3.62 -10.10
CA ALA A 529 22.98 2.47 -11.00
C ALA A 529 22.13 2.80 -12.22
N TYR A 530 22.78 2.79 -13.40
CA TYR A 530 22.18 3.22 -14.66
C TYR A 530 21.61 4.66 -14.59
N GLY A 531 22.30 5.52 -13.85
CA GLY A 531 21.90 6.91 -13.57
C GLY A 531 21.13 7.04 -12.26
N ASP A 532 20.28 8.05 -12.18
CA ASP A 532 19.57 8.44 -10.95
C ASP A 532 18.10 7.99 -10.97
N GLU A 533 17.86 6.70 -10.72
CA GLU A 533 16.51 6.11 -10.65
C GLU A 533 15.63 6.83 -9.62
N GLY A 534 16.16 7.07 -8.42
CA GLY A 534 15.47 7.79 -7.35
C GLY A 534 15.09 9.21 -7.76
N GLY A 535 16.02 9.94 -8.39
CA GLY A 535 15.77 11.29 -8.88
C GLY A 535 14.70 11.33 -9.96
N ARG A 536 14.75 10.44 -10.95
CA ARG A 536 13.72 10.35 -12.02
C ARG A 536 12.34 10.05 -11.45
N ARG A 537 12.25 9.12 -10.49
CA ARG A 537 11.01 8.83 -9.75
C ARG A 537 10.49 10.08 -9.03
N LEU A 538 11.35 10.75 -8.27
CA LEU A 538 10.97 11.94 -7.51
C LEU A 538 10.51 13.09 -8.42
N ALA A 539 11.17 13.28 -9.57
CA ALA A 539 10.75 14.24 -10.57
C ALA A 539 9.37 13.94 -11.14
N HIS A 540 9.04 12.66 -11.35
CA HIS A 540 7.69 12.28 -11.78
C HIS A 540 6.66 12.58 -10.68
N LEU A 541 6.90 12.15 -9.44
CA LEU A 541 6.01 12.47 -8.31
C LEU A 541 5.83 13.98 -8.11
N ARG A 542 6.89 14.78 -8.34
CA ARG A 542 6.81 16.23 -8.28
C ARG A 542 5.91 16.81 -9.37
N ARG A 543 5.95 16.30 -10.60
CA ARG A 543 5.02 16.73 -11.66
C ARG A 543 3.58 16.45 -11.26
N LEU A 544 3.28 15.24 -10.78
CA LEU A 544 1.94 14.89 -10.29
C LEU A 544 1.48 15.82 -9.17
N TYR A 545 2.38 16.14 -8.23
CA TYR A 545 2.13 17.09 -7.15
C TYR A 545 1.81 18.51 -7.67
N ASP A 546 2.54 19.00 -8.67
CA ASP A 546 2.30 20.32 -9.24
C ASP A 546 0.99 20.33 -10.05
N ASP A 547 0.73 19.29 -10.86
CA ASP A 547 -0.45 19.17 -11.71
C ASP A 547 -1.74 19.04 -10.89
N VAL A 548 -1.74 18.23 -9.83
CA VAL A 548 -2.92 18.08 -8.96
C VAL A 548 -3.25 19.38 -8.23
N ASN A 549 -2.22 20.17 -7.86
CA ASN A 549 -2.42 21.47 -7.24
C ASN A 549 -2.92 22.53 -8.23
N ALA A 550 -2.53 22.45 -9.50
CA ALA A 550 -3.06 23.30 -10.56
C ALA A 550 -4.56 23.03 -10.77
N VAL A 551 -4.98 21.75 -10.79
CA VAL A 551 -6.40 21.38 -10.85
C VAL A 551 -7.14 21.89 -9.62
N ARG A 552 -6.65 21.62 -8.40
CA ARG A 552 -7.27 22.08 -7.15
C ARG A 552 -7.48 23.61 -7.14
N ALA A 553 -6.52 24.38 -7.64
CA ALA A 553 -6.62 25.82 -7.70
C ALA A 553 -7.69 26.32 -8.68
N ALA A 554 -7.97 25.55 -9.75
CA ALA A 554 -9.00 25.85 -10.74
C ALA A 554 -10.43 25.53 -10.25
N LEU A 555 -10.57 24.63 -9.25
CA LEU A 555 -11.87 24.27 -8.70
C LEU A 555 -12.52 25.39 -7.86
N PRO A 556 -13.86 25.45 -7.82
CA PRO A 556 -14.62 26.27 -6.87
C PRO A 556 -14.20 26.01 -5.42
N GLU A 557 -14.31 27.02 -4.56
CA GLU A 557 -13.81 26.92 -3.17
C GLU A 557 -14.49 25.79 -2.39
N GLU A 558 -15.78 25.60 -2.60
CA GLU A 558 -16.61 24.57 -2.00
C GLU A 558 -16.23 23.13 -2.41
N GLU A 559 -15.53 22.95 -3.52
CA GLU A 559 -15.09 21.63 -4.01
C GLU A 559 -13.65 21.29 -3.55
N ARG A 560 -12.90 22.26 -3.04
CA ARG A 560 -11.45 22.10 -2.77
C ARG A 560 -11.16 21.12 -1.64
N ASP A 561 -11.96 21.10 -0.58
CA ASP A 561 -11.76 20.15 0.54
C ASP A 561 -12.10 18.72 0.11
N ALA A 562 -13.15 18.54 -0.69
CA ALA A 562 -13.49 17.26 -1.29
C ALA A 562 -12.38 16.77 -2.24
N PHE A 563 -11.86 17.64 -3.10
CA PHE A 563 -10.75 17.30 -3.99
C PHE A 563 -9.45 17.03 -3.23
N MET A 564 -9.21 17.77 -2.13
CA MET A 564 -8.06 17.57 -1.27
C MET A 564 -8.07 16.16 -0.68
N GLN A 565 -9.18 15.71 -0.09
CA GLN A 565 -9.25 14.39 0.54
C GLN A 565 -9.36 13.22 -0.45
N LEU A 566 -10.04 13.40 -1.58
CA LEU A 566 -10.27 12.33 -2.57
C LEU A 566 -9.10 12.12 -3.53
N VAL A 567 -8.36 13.18 -3.86
CA VAL A 567 -7.35 13.16 -4.92
C VAL A 567 -5.99 13.69 -4.45
N ALA A 568 -5.93 14.95 -3.97
CA ALA A 568 -4.64 15.60 -3.77
C ALA A 568 -3.85 15.01 -2.59
N PHE A 569 -4.51 14.57 -1.53
CA PHE A 569 -3.88 14.05 -0.32
C PHE A 569 -2.95 12.86 -0.63
N LYS A 570 -3.41 11.87 -1.39
CA LYS A 570 -2.59 10.68 -1.71
C LYS A 570 -1.36 11.03 -2.56
N VAL A 571 -1.50 11.97 -3.50
CA VAL A 571 -0.39 12.48 -4.31
C VAL A 571 0.61 13.27 -3.46
N HIS A 572 0.12 14.12 -2.54
CA HIS A 572 0.95 14.89 -1.62
C HIS A 572 1.71 13.98 -0.66
N ALA A 573 1.02 13.00 -0.06
CA ALA A 573 1.61 11.99 0.81
C ALA A 573 2.77 11.25 0.12
N ALA A 574 2.54 10.74 -1.10
CA ALA A 574 3.57 10.04 -1.86
C ALA A 574 4.77 10.92 -2.19
N TYR A 575 4.57 12.15 -2.70
CA TYR A 575 5.68 13.04 -3.03
C TYR A 575 6.51 13.40 -1.79
N LEU A 576 5.86 13.84 -0.70
CA LEU A 576 6.56 14.29 0.50
C LEU A 576 7.33 13.15 1.19
N ALA A 577 6.76 11.94 1.27
CA ALA A 577 7.42 10.78 1.84
C ALA A 577 8.58 10.29 0.96
N ASN A 578 8.38 10.14 -0.35
CA ASN A 578 9.48 9.74 -1.25
C ASN A 578 10.61 10.79 -1.27
N ALA A 579 10.30 12.08 -1.17
CA ALA A 579 11.30 13.14 -1.05
C ALA A 579 12.13 13.02 0.24
N GLN A 580 11.46 12.80 1.39
CA GLN A 580 12.14 12.56 2.67
C GLN A 580 13.17 11.43 2.53
N PHE A 581 12.76 10.28 2.00
CA PHE A 581 13.63 9.11 1.83
C PHE A 581 14.75 9.36 0.81
N TYR A 582 14.44 9.92 -0.36
CA TYR A 582 15.44 10.24 -1.39
C TYR A 582 16.55 11.14 -0.86
N PHE A 583 16.21 12.19 -0.11
CA PHE A 583 17.21 13.11 0.45
C PHE A 583 17.97 12.55 1.65
N ALA A 584 17.37 11.64 2.43
CA ALA A 584 18.08 10.90 3.47
C ALA A 584 19.12 9.95 2.84
N ASP A 585 18.72 9.19 1.83
CA ASP A 585 19.61 8.32 1.05
C ASP A 585 20.72 9.13 0.35
N ARG A 586 20.38 10.32 -0.17
CA ARG A 586 21.36 11.22 -0.78
C ARG A 586 22.35 11.77 0.25
N SER A 587 21.90 12.02 1.48
CA SER A 587 22.80 12.39 2.59
C SER A 587 23.81 11.28 2.87
N THR A 588 23.35 10.03 2.94
CA THR A 588 24.19 8.84 3.12
C THR A 588 25.17 8.65 1.97
N LEU A 589 24.68 8.70 0.73
CA LEU A 589 25.53 8.59 -0.47
C LEU A 589 26.57 9.71 -0.54
N ALA A 590 26.16 10.94 -0.25
CA ALA A 590 27.06 12.09 -0.20
C ALA A 590 28.16 11.90 0.83
N HIS A 591 27.84 11.35 2.01
CA HIS A 591 28.84 11.03 3.02
C HIS A 591 29.83 9.98 2.52
N GLU A 592 29.35 8.88 1.94
CA GLU A 592 30.17 7.78 1.40
C GLU A 592 31.09 8.26 0.27
N GLN A 593 30.65 9.25 -0.50
CA GLN A 593 31.41 9.87 -1.59
C GLN A 593 32.36 10.99 -1.12
N GLY A 594 32.40 11.31 0.17
CA GLY A 594 33.23 12.40 0.72
C GLY A 594 32.70 13.82 0.45
N LYS A 595 31.44 13.94 0.05
CA LYS A 595 30.72 15.22 -0.19
C LYS A 595 30.14 15.76 1.11
N PHE A 596 30.97 15.95 2.12
CA PHE A 596 30.52 16.20 3.50
C PHE A 596 29.54 17.38 3.67
N PRO A 597 29.72 18.56 3.02
CA PRO A 597 28.73 19.63 3.08
C PRO A 597 27.39 19.28 2.44
N ALA A 598 27.39 18.45 1.39
CA ALA A 598 26.18 17.95 0.75
C ALA A 598 25.44 16.96 1.67
N ALA A 599 26.17 16.13 2.41
CA ALA A 599 25.59 15.20 3.38
C ALA A 599 24.75 15.94 4.45
N ASP A 600 25.30 17.00 5.05
CA ASP A 600 24.58 17.85 6.02
C ASP A 600 23.41 18.60 5.37
N HIS A 601 23.59 19.11 4.14
CA HIS A 601 22.54 19.82 3.42
C HIS A 601 21.33 18.93 3.12
N TRP A 602 21.54 17.74 2.56
CA TRP A 602 20.46 16.84 2.17
C TRP A 602 19.72 16.25 3.38
N LEU A 603 20.42 16.05 4.51
CA LEU A 603 19.76 15.69 5.76
C LEU A 603 18.78 16.77 6.22
N ALA A 604 19.16 18.05 6.14
CA ALA A 604 18.27 19.16 6.47
C ALA A 604 17.05 19.22 5.53
N VAL A 605 17.25 18.98 4.24
CA VAL A 605 16.16 18.91 3.26
C VAL A 605 15.20 17.75 3.58
N SER A 606 15.72 16.56 3.87
CA SER A 606 14.92 15.40 4.25
C SER A 606 14.01 15.68 5.46
N ARG A 607 14.56 16.30 6.52
CA ARG A 607 13.78 16.70 7.71
C ARG A 607 12.70 17.73 7.40
N ARG A 608 12.96 18.65 6.48
CA ARG A 608 11.95 19.62 6.05
C ARG A 608 10.79 18.94 5.33
N PHE A 609 11.05 17.92 4.51
CA PHE A 609 9.99 17.11 3.91
C PHE A 609 9.19 16.31 4.94
N ASP A 610 9.81 15.76 5.99
CA ASP A 610 9.07 15.11 7.08
C ASP A 610 8.14 16.09 7.81
N ALA A 611 8.63 17.30 8.10
CA ALA A 611 7.81 18.35 8.72
C ALA A 611 6.59 18.74 7.86
N LEU A 612 6.78 18.82 6.53
CA LEU A 612 5.70 19.07 5.58
C LEU A 612 4.69 17.91 5.50
N ARG A 613 5.17 16.66 5.55
CA ARG A 613 4.31 15.46 5.63
C ARG A 613 3.44 15.49 6.89
N ARG A 614 4.04 15.80 8.04
CA ARG A 614 3.30 15.95 9.31
C ARG A 614 2.30 17.10 9.26
N ALA A 615 2.61 18.19 8.57
CA ALA A 615 1.68 19.30 8.33
C ALA A 615 0.49 18.90 7.45
N LEU A 616 0.71 18.07 6.42
CA LEU A 616 -0.36 17.51 5.59
C LEU A 616 -1.33 16.66 6.44
N ILE A 617 -0.79 15.76 7.29
CA ILE A 617 -1.60 14.94 8.20
C ILE A 617 -2.39 15.83 9.18
N ALA A 618 -1.74 16.84 9.77
CA ALA A 618 -2.42 17.78 10.67
C ALA A 618 -3.53 18.57 9.95
N HIS A 619 -3.31 18.99 8.70
CA HIS A 619 -4.30 19.69 7.90
C HIS A 619 -5.57 18.85 7.70
N TYR A 620 -5.42 17.58 7.31
CA TYR A 620 -6.55 16.66 7.11
C TYR A 620 -7.43 16.56 8.37
N ASN A 621 -6.80 16.44 9.53
CA ASN A 621 -7.50 16.23 10.79
C ASN A 621 -8.08 17.50 11.42
N THR A 622 -7.45 18.67 11.21
CA THR A 622 -7.73 19.84 12.05
C THR A 622 -8.15 21.09 11.29
N VAL A 623 -7.92 21.16 9.98
CA VAL A 623 -8.20 22.35 9.16
C VAL A 623 -9.22 22.05 8.07
N MET A 624 -9.00 20.99 7.29
CA MET A 624 -9.88 20.56 6.20
C MET A 624 -11.30 20.32 6.71
N ALA A 625 -12.31 20.79 5.97
CA ALA A 625 -13.72 20.69 6.33
C ALA A 625 -14.04 21.17 7.76
N GLY A 626 -13.30 22.17 8.26
CA GLY A 626 -13.44 22.68 9.62
C GLY A 626 -13.06 21.68 10.73
N GLY A 627 -12.22 20.68 10.42
CA GLY A 627 -11.79 19.65 11.37
C GLY A 627 -12.79 18.51 11.55
N ARG A 628 -13.75 18.35 10.63
CA ARG A 628 -14.76 17.28 10.64
C ARG A 628 -14.16 15.86 10.68
N TRP A 629 -12.95 15.71 10.15
CA TRP A 629 -12.25 14.43 9.98
C TRP A 629 -11.17 14.20 11.05
N ARG A 630 -11.29 14.85 12.20
CA ARG A 630 -10.30 14.72 13.26
C ARG A 630 -10.16 13.27 13.76
N ASP A 631 -8.93 12.76 13.72
CA ASP A 631 -8.52 11.41 14.13
C ASP A 631 -8.95 10.27 13.20
N ILE A 632 -9.46 10.56 11.99
CA ILE A 632 -9.65 9.52 10.95
C ILE A 632 -8.38 9.30 10.12
N MET A 633 -7.37 10.16 10.24
CA MET A 633 -6.17 10.13 9.40
C MET A 633 -4.92 10.25 10.27
N THR A 634 -4.56 9.18 10.96
CA THR A 634 -3.50 9.15 11.98
C THR A 634 -2.52 8.00 11.72
N PRO A 635 -1.87 7.96 10.55
CA PRO A 635 -1.03 6.83 10.15
C PRO A 635 0.21 6.64 11.04
N ASP A 636 0.50 7.59 11.92
CA ASP A 636 1.61 7.57 12.86
C ASP A 636 1.23 6.91 14.23
N SER A 637 -0.06 6.59 14.49
CA SER A 637 -0.57 6.37 15.86
C SER A 637 -0.87 4.91 16.25
N PHE A 638 -1.50 4.13 15.37
CA PHE A 638 -2.02 2.80 15.71
C PHE A 638 -1.03 1.68 15.40
N PRO A 639 -1.02 0.54 16.12
CA PRO A 639 -0.08 -0.56 15.90
C PRO A 639 -0.47 -1.48 14.71
N PRO A 640 0.44 -1.73 13.74
CA PRO A 640 1.68 -1.01 13.52
C PRO A 640 1.41 0.34 12.85
N PRO A 641 2.23 1.37 13.14
CA PRO A 641 2.10 2.65 12.45
C PRO A 641 2.16 2.43 10.95
N ALA A 642 1.15 2.94 10.25
CA ALA A 642 0.94 2.74 8.83
C ALA A 642 1.97 3.48 7.96
N THR A 643 2.68 4.46 8.49
CA THR A 643 3.65 5.24 7.71
C THR A 643 5.10 4.86 7.99
N ALA A 644 5.91 4.82 6.93
CA ALA A 644 7.36 4.81 7.08
C ALA A 644 7.84 6.14 7.68
N GLN A 645 8.73 6.10 8.68
CA GLN A 645 9.24 7.28 9.37
C GLN A 645 10.75 7.19 9.62
N TYR A 646 11.39 8.34 9.86
CA TYR A 646 12.80 8.46 10.27
C TYR A 646 13.80 7.78 9.30
N ALA A 647 13.69 8.08 8.00
CA ALA A 647 14.63 7.61 6.97
C ALA A 647 16.10 7.91 7.36
N ALA A 648 17.02 6.95 7.22
CA ALA A 648 18.42 7.12 7.65
C ALA A 648 19.20 8.09 6.74
N GLY A 649 19.86 9.08 7.34
CA GLY A 649 20.74 10.04 6.69
C GLY A 649 22.01 10.27 7.50
N ARG A 650 23.14 10.47 6.82
CA ARG A 650 24.45 10.43 7.46
C ARG A 650 25.13 11.80 7.47
N PRO A 651 25.07 12.56 8.57
CA PRO A 651 25.72 13.86 8.64
C PRO A 651 27.25 13.76 8.57
N ALA A 652 27.91 14.85 8.20
CA ALA A 652 29.36 14.98 8.27
C ALA A 652 29.81 15.07 9.74
N LEU A 653 30.82 14.28 10.13
CA LEU A 653 31.44 14.39 11.46
C LEU A 653 32.34 15.63 11.54
N THR A 654 33.11 15.87 10.48
CA THR A 654 34.05 16.99 10.39
C THR A 654 33.90 17.72 9.07
N LEU A 655 34.08 19.04 9.10
CA LEU A 655 34.16 19.92 7.94
C LEU A 655 35.41 20.79 8.11
N GLY A 656 36.47 20.41 7.42
CA GLY A 656 37.74 21.13 7.35
C GLY A 656 37.79 22.12 6.19
N ASP A 657 38.97 22.31 5.60
CA ASP A 657 39.15 23.23 4.47
C ASP A 657 38.44 22.74 3.19
N PRO A 658 37.94 23.65 2.33
CA PRO A 658 37.29 23.31 1.08
C PRO A 658 38.27 22.60 0.13
N GLY A 659 37.77 21.61 -0.62
CA GLY A 659 38.57 20.85 -1.57
C GLY A 659 37.75 20.32 -2.73
N LEU A 660 38.35 20.28 -3.92
CA LEU A 660 37.72 19.80 -5.14
C LEU A 660 37.61 18.28 -5.12
N GLY A 661 36.39 17.79 -5.30
CA GLY A 661 36.06 16.40 -5.62
C GLY A 661 35.25 16.29 -6.91
N VAL A 662 35.41 15.16 -7.61
CA VAL A 662 34.63 14.83 -8.81
C VAL A 662 34.20 13.37 -8.74
N ILE A 663 32.93 13.10 -9.02
CA ILE A 663 32.41 11.75 -9.23
C ILE A 663 31.67 11.69 -10.57
N VAL A 664 31.65 10.52 -11.19
CA VAL A 664 31.09 10.32 -12.53
C VAL A 664 29.88 9.41 -12.49
N TRP A 665 29.02 9.54 -13.50
CA TRP A 665 27.86 8.68 -13.71
C TRP A 665 28.22 7.19 -13.57
N GLY A 666 27.50 6.50 -12.69
CA GLY A 666 27.68 5.07 -12.44
C GLY A 666 28.69 4.71 -11.35
N ASP A 667 29.47 5.65 -10.81
CA ASP A 667 30.38 5.34 -9.71
C ASP A 667 29.70 5.56 -8.36
N ASP A 668 29.89 4.61 -7.43
CA ASP A 668 29.37 4.71 -6.07
C ASP A 668 30.30 5.53 -5.17
N THR A 669 31.60 5.56 -5.48
CA THR A 669 32.63 6.32 -4.77
C THR A 669 33.53 7.08 -5.74
N ALA A 670 34.13 8.18 -5.29
CA ALA A 670 35.04 8.95 -6.13
C ALA A 670 36.32 8.14 -6.43
N SER A 671 36.74 8.14 -7.70
CA SER A 671 37.94 7.46 -8.19
C SER A 671 39.08 8.45 -8.45
N ASP A 672 40.33 8.03 -8.23
CA ASP A 672 41.53 8.77 -8.64
C ASP A 672 41.71 8.82 -10.17
N ASP A 673 41.06 7.91 -10.91
CA ASP A 673 41.01 7.87 -12.37
C ASP A 673 39.54 7.78 -12.82
N PRO A 674 38.78 8.88 -12.76
CA PRO A 674 37.37 8.89 -13.10
C PRO A 674 37.16 8.68 -14.61
N ARG A 675 36.23 7.78 -14.96
CA ARG A 675 35.98 7.38 -16.36
C ARG A 675 34.50 7.39 -16.71
N LEU A 676 34.16 8.05 -17.82
CA LEU A 676 32.86 7.95 -18.46
C LEU A 676 32.99 7.18 -19.76
N SER A 677 32.04 6.28 -20.04
CA SER A 677 31.93 5.59 -21.32
C SER A 677 30.58 5.90 -21.96
N PHE A 678 30.54 6.18 -23.25
CA PHE A 678 29.31 6.37 -24.03
C PHE A 678 29.20 5.29 -25.10
N SER A 679 28.08 4.57 -25.06
CA SER A 679 27.71 3.59 -26.08
C SER A 679 26.99 4.31 -27.23
N ALA A 680 27.21 3.91 -28.48
CA ALA A 680 26.62 4.58 -29.65
C ALA A 680 25.08 4.63 -29.64
N HIS A 681 24.44 3.61 -29.04
CA HIS A 681 22.98 3.50 -28.88
C HIS A 681 22.53 3.66 -27.41
N GLY A 682 23.43 4.07 -26.53
CA GLY A 682 23.18 4.21 -25.10
C GLY A 682 22.53 5.53 -24.72
N THR A 683 22.59 5.85 -23.44
CA THR A 683 22.16 7.16 -22.95
C THR A 683 23.07 8.23 -23.56
N GLY A 684 22.46 9.15 -24.33
CA GLY A 684 23.20 10.22 -25.04
C GLY A 684 23.77 11.31 -24.12
N THR A 685 23.31 11.32 -22.87
CA THR A 685 23.69 12.27 -21.83
C THR A 685 24.05 11.50 -20.56
N LYS A 686 25.22 11.79 -19.98
CA LYS A 686 25.63 11.35 -18.63
C LYS A 686 25.96 12.57 -17.80
N TRP A 687 26.42 12.38 -16.57
CA TRP A 687 26.81 13.50 -15.72
C TRP A 687 28.15 13.28 -15.02
N ILE A 688 28.77 14.39 -14.66
CA ILE A 688 29.79 14.46 -13.61
C ILE A 688 29.26 15.35 -12.49
N GLU A 689 29.58 15.02 -11.26
CA GLU A 689 29.27 15.87 -10.11
C GLU A 689 30.56 16.46 -9.56
N VAL A 690 30.64 17.78 -9.60
CA VAL A 690 31.70 18.57 -8.97
C VAL A 690 31.23 18.90 -7.56
N PHE A 691 32.05 18.63 -6.55
CA PHE A 691 31.65 18.82 -5.16
C PHE A 691 32.75 19.38 -4.28
N ASN A 692 32.32 19.92 -3.14
CA ASN A 692 33.20 20.42 -2.10
C ASN A 692 33.37 19.34 -1.01
N THR A 693 34.61 19.08 -0.59
CA THR A 693 34.93 18.15 0.50
C THR A 693 34.90 18.80 1.89
N GLY A 694 34.84 20.13 2.02
CA GLY A 694 34.98 20.84 3.30
C GLY A 694 34.10 22.08 3.43
N ALA A 695 34.34 22.89 4.46
CA ALA A 695 33.58 24.10 4.74
C ALA A 695 33.78 25.18 3.66
N GLY A 696 32.82 26.09 3.51
CA GLY A 696 32.89 27.18 2.53
C GLY A 696 32.55 26.73 1.12
N THR A 697 33.29 27.24 0.14
CA THR A 697 32.99 27.08 -1.30
C THR A 697 34.27 26.78 -2.08
N ILE A 698 34.17 25.92 -3.08
CA ILE A 698 35.23 25.68 -4.06
C ILE A 698 34.88 26.35 -5.39
N ASP A 699 35.83 27.07 -5.95
CA ASP A 699 35.74 27.55 -7.33
C ASP A 699 36.33 26.50 -8.26
N TYR A 700 35.76 26.36 -9.45
CA TYR A 700 36.29 25.47 -10.48
C TYR A 700 36.24 26.12 -11.86
N THR A 701 37.21 25.74 -12.68
CA THR A 701 37.21 25.95 -14.13
C THR A 701 37.42 24.60 -14.79
N LEU A 702 36.81 24.37 -15.94
CA LEU A 702 37.00 23.14 -16.68
C LEU A 702 37.17 23.40 -18.17
N THR A 703 37.92 22.51 -18.80
CA THR A 703 38.10 22.44 -20.25
C THR A 703 37.81 21.01 -20.70
N ALA A 704 37.26 20.88 -21.89
CA ALA A 704 36.96 19.57 -22.48
C ALA A 704 37.40 19.53 -23.94
N ASP A 705 37.68 18.33 -24.44
CA ASP A 705 37.97 18.16 -25.86
C ASP A 705 36.79 18.60 -26.74
N PRO A 706 37.01 19.12 -27.95
CA PRO A 706 35.98 19.84 -28.72
C PRO A 706 34.70 19.06 -29.07
N TRP A 707 34.73 17.72 -29.01
CA TRP A 707 33.59 16.85 -29.30
C TRP A 707 32.79 16.44 -28.05
N ILE A 708 33.19 16.93 -26.87
CA ILE A 708 32.49 16.73 -25.59
C ILE A 708 31.71 18.00 -25.27
N GLY A 709 30.39 17.88 -25.13
CA GLY A 709 29.50 18.94 -24.65
C GLY A 709 29.36 18.91 -23.13
N ILE A 710 29.42 20.08 -22.48
CA ILE A 710 29.24 20.24 -21.03
C ILE A 710 28.38 21.48 -20.75
N THR A 711 27.45 21.40 -19.80
CA THR A 711 26.49 22.48 -19.50
C THR A 711 27.10 23.75 -18.92
N GLU A 712 28.20 23.65 -18.19
CA GLU A 712 28.87 24.78 -17.52
C GLU A 712 30.38 24.54 -17.52
N THR A 713 31.19 25.56 -17.75
CA THR A 713 32.66 25.43 -17.79
C THR A 713 33.39 26.03 -16.59
N SER A 714 32.68 26.69 -15.68
CA SER A 714 33.25 27.27 -14.48
C SER A 714 32.15 27.66 -13.52
N GLY A 715 32.38 27.53 -12.22
CA GLY A 715 31.41 27.91 -11.21
C GLY A 715 32.00 27.85 -9.80
N SER A 716 31.11 28.00 -8.82
CA SER A 716 31.43 28.03 -7.39
C SER A 716 30.46 27.10 -6.66
N VAL A 717 30.99 26.13 -5.90
CA VAL A 717 30.20 25.01 -5.33
C VAL A 717 30.38 24.96 -3.82
N ARG A 718 29.27 25.10 -3.09
CA ARG A 718 29.24 24.96 -1.62
C ARG A 718 29.09 23.51 -1.19
N THR A 719 28.22 22.76 -1.89
CA THR A 719 27.89 21.37 -1.60
C THR A 719 28.30 20.48 -2.77
N GLU A 720 27.46 20.40 -3.79
CA GLU A 720 27.70 19.66 -5.02
C GLU A 720 26.97 20.32 -6.21
N ARG A 721 27.45 20.04 -7.42
CA ARG A 721 26.93 20.54 -8.68
C ARG A 721 27.03 19.44 -9.73
N ARG A 722 25.87 18.98 -10.20
CA ARG A 722 25.77 18.04 -11.32
C ARG A 722 25.89 18.80 -12.64
N LEU A 723 26.83 18.37 -13.48
CA LEU A 723 27.11 18.89 -14.81
C LEU A 723 26.78 17.81 -15.83
N GLU A 724 25.98 18.16 -16.83
CA GLU A 724 25.63 17.26 -17.91
C GLU A 724 26.81 17.13 -18.87
N VAL A 725 27.08 15.90 -19.32
CA VAL A 725 28.12 15.57 -20.30
C VAL A 725 27.45 14.83 -21.46
N SER A 726 27.66 15.31 -22.67
CA SER A 726 27.15 14.71 -23.91
C SER A 726 28.23 14.67 -24.99
N ILE A 727 28.00 13.88 -26.04
CA ILE A 727 28.89 13.82 -27.22
C ILE A 727 28.32 14.74 -28.30
N SER A 728 28.97 15.88 -28.53
CA SER A 728 28.49 16.92 -29.45
C SER A 728 28.82 16.65 -30.93
N ASP A 729 29.84 15.81 -31.19
CA ASP A 729 30.24 15.36 -32.53
C ASP A 729 30.53 13.85 -32.52
N THR A 730 29.49 13.05 -32.71
CA THR A 730 29.57 11.58 -32.62
C THR A 730 30.49 10.97 -33.68
N ALA A 731 30.52 11.54 -34.90
CA ALA A 731 31.36 11.03 -35.99
C ALA A 731 32.86 11.24 -35.71
N ARG A 732 33.21 12.31 -35.00
CA ARG A 732 34.59 12.58 -34.58
C ARG A 732 34.99 11.82 -33.32
N ALA A 733 34.03 11.54 -32.43
CA ALA A 733 34.27 10.91 -31.14
C ALA A 733 34.33 9.38 -31.21
N GLU A 734 33.69 8.76 -32.20
CA GLU A 734 33.54 7.31 -32.32
C GLU A 734 34.86 6.53 -32.17
N GLY A 735 34.87 5.54 -31.28
CA GLY A 735 36.06 4.73 -30.96
C GLY A 735 37.21 5.53 -30.32
N GLY A 736 36.96 6.79 -29.94
CA GLY A 736 37.93 7.73 -29.42
C GLY A 736 37.92 7.85 -27.90
N THR A 737 39.00 8.42 -27.37
CA THR A 737 39.14 8.81 -25.97
C THR A 737 39.41 10.30 -25.90
N GLY A 738 38.69 11.00 -25.03
CA GLY A 738 38.84 12.43 -24.77
C GLY A 738 38.94 12.72 -23.28
N ARG A 739 39.13 13.99 -22.95
CA ARG A 739 39.39 14.42 -21.57
C ARG A 739 38.54 15.62 -21.19
N ILE A 740 38.07 15.61 -19.94
CA ILE A 740 37.55 16.77 -19.23
C ILE A 740 38.55 17.08 -18.11
N THR A 741 39.16 18.26 -18.13
CA THR A 741 40.14 18.68 -17.13
C THR A 741 39.53 19.77 -16.26
N LEU A 742 39.34 19.49 -14.98
CA LEU A 742 38.83 20.40 -13.97
C LEU A 742 39.98 20.92 -13.12
N HIS A 743 40.05 22.23 -12.91
CA HIS A 743 41.02 22.90 -12.06
C HIS A 743 40.31 23.78 -11.04
N SER A 744 40.68 23.62 -9.77
CA SER A 744 40.23 24.48 -8.67
C SER A 744 41.35 25.43 -8.26
N PRO A 745 41.17 26.75 -8.42
CA PRO A 745 42.12 27.73 -7.89
C PRO A 745 42.07 27.82 -6.35
N THR A 746 40.99 27.32 -5.71
CA THR A 746 40.80 27.36 -4.26
C THR A 746 41.81 26.49 -3.52
N ASP A 747 42.03 25.26 -4.01
CA ASP A 747 42.94 24.28 -3.40
C ASP A 747 44.10 23.85 -4.32
N GLY A 748 44.16 24.40 -5.54
CA GLY A 748 45.17 24.11 -6.56
C GLY A 748 45.04 22.74 -7.22
N ARG A 749 44.00 21.95 -6.90
CA ARG A 749 43.84 20.59 -7.44
C ARG A 749 43.44 20.61 -8.91
N THR A 750 43.83 19.55 -9.62
CA THR A 750 43.41 19.28 -11.00
C THR A 750 42.94 17.84 -11.08
N VAL A 751 41.71 17.62 -11.57
CA VAL A 751 41.13 16.30 -11.80
C VAL A 751 40.88 16.13 -13.29
N VAL A 752 41.23 14.97 -13.85
CA VAL A 752 40.98 14.67 -15.26
C VAL A 752 40.04 13.48 -15.38
N VAL A 753 38.87 13.73 -15.95
CA VAL A 753 37.91 12.67 -16.30
C VAL A 753 38.22 12.19 -17.71
N THR A 754 38.42 10.89 -17.86
CA THR A 754 38.59 10.24 -19.17
C THR A 754 37.22 9.91 -19.74
N VAL A 755 36.94 10.34 -20.97
CA VAL A 755 35.68 10.06 -21.68
C VAL A 755 35.97 9.13 -22.84
N ASN A 756 35.40 7.93 -22.82
CA ASN A 756 35.51 6.95 -23.89
C ASN A 756 34.20 6.92 -24.67
N VAL A 757 34.29 6.83 -26.00
CA VAL A 757 33.13 6.58 -26.86
C VAL A 757 33.36 5.26 -27.57
N GLU A 758 32.45 4.32 -27.36
CA GLU A 758 32.53 3.00 -27.98
C GLU A 758 32.33 3.13 -29.50
N PRO A 759 33.02 2.30 -30.31
CA PRO A 759 32.79 2.28 -31.75
C PRO A 759 31.34 1.88 -32.02
N SER A 760 30.70 2.50 -33.03
CA SER A 760 29.37 2.08 -33.46
C SER A 760 29.49 0.76 -34.22
N THR A 761 28.71 -0.23 -33.79
CA THR A 761 28.54 -1.46 -34.56
C THR A 761 27.49 -1.20 -35.65
N PRO A 762 27.82 -1.34 -36.95
CA PRO A 762 26.84 -1.16 -38.01
C PRO A 762 25.70 -2.16 -37.86
N ILE A 763 24.49 -1.67 -37.63
CA ILE A 763 23.28 -2.49 -37.61
C ILE A 763 22.83 -2.63 -39.08
N PRO A 764 22.69 -3.87 -39.62
CA PRO A 764 22.19 -4.07 -40.97
C PRO A 764 20.80 -3.44 -41.14
N GLU A 765 20.41 -3.14 -42.38
CA GLU A 765 19.00 -2.81 -42.66
C GLU A 765 18.16 -4.07 -42.42
N LEU A 766 17.35 -4.05 -41.37
CA LEU A 766 16.54 -5.20 -40.95
C LEU A 766 15.11 -5.09 -41.47
N ALA A 767 14.52 -6.23 -41.80
CA ALA A 767 13.12 -6.31 -42.21
C ALA A 767 12.14 -5.96 -41.07
N ARG A 768 12.58 -6.13 -39.82
CA ARG A 768 11.86 -5.75 -38.58
C ARG A 768 12.81 -4.96 -37.67
N PRO A 769 12.36 -3.88 -37.01
CA PRO A 769 13.18 -3.18 -36.03
C PRO A 769 13.47 -4.09 -34.83
N CYS A 770 14.66 -3.95 -34.23
CA CYS A 770 15.12 -4.74 -33.08
C CYS A 770 15.63 -3.82 -31.97
N HIS A 771 15.58 -4.24 -30.72
CA HIS A 771 16.19 -3.49 -29.61
C HIS A 771 17.71 -3.65 -29.62
N VAL A 772 18.44 -2.57 -29.35
CA VAL A 772 19.89 -2.54 -29.52
C VAL A 772 20.62 -2.59 -28.18
N GLU A 773 21.68 -3.40 -28.10
CA GLU A 773 22.60 -3.40 -26.96
C GLU A 773 23.28 -2.04 -26.80
N ALA A 774 23.21 -1.51 -25.57
CA ALA A 774 23.98 -0.38 -25.15
C ALA A 774 24.13 -0.33 -23.63
N ASP A 775 25.22 0.29 -23.16
CA ASP A 775 25.50 0.50 -21.73
C ASP A 775 25.44 -0.81 -20.89
N GLY A 776 25.76 -1.94 -21.52
CA GLY A 776 25.84 -3.27 -20.89
C GLY A 776 24.52 -4.03 -20.78
N TYR A 777 23.46 -3.63 -21.51
CA TYR A 777 22.18 -4.34 -21.51
C TYR A 777 21.33 -4.12 -22.78
N VAL A 778 20.26 -4.93 -22.90
CA VAL A 778 19.07 -4.68 -23.71
C VAL A 778 17.84 -4.78 -22.79
N SER A 779 17.08 -3.69 -22.61
CA SER A 779 15.90 -3.63 -21.74
C SER A 779 14.65 -3.38 -22.58
N MET A 780 13.61 -4.20 -22.42
CA MET A 780 12.43 -4.18 -23.29
C MET A 780 11.13 -4.23 -22.47
N SER A 781 10.12 -3.47 -22.89
CA SER A 781 8.75 -3.64 -22.39
C SER A 781 8.22 -5.01 -22.78
N ALA A 782 7.36 -5.59 -21.97
CA ALA A 782 6.63 -6.81 -22.36
C ALA A 782 5.74 -6.59 -23.59
N THR A 783 5.26 -5.36 -23.82
CA THR A 783 4.34 -5.05 -24.93
C THR A 783 5.08 -4.81 -26.26
N ASP A 784 6.38 -4.55 -26.23
CA ASP A 784 7.20 -4.21 -27.42
C ASP A 784 7.65 -5.46 -28.19
N THR A 785 6.68 -6.29 -28.58
CA THR A 785 6.94 -7.58 -29.25
C THR A 785 7.16 -7.41 -30.75
N ALA A 786 8.12 -8.14 -31.31
CA ALA A 786 8.33 -8.23 -32.76
C ALA A 786 7.26 -9.11 -33.44
N ALA A 787 6.76 -10.12 -32.71
CA ALA A 787 5.60 -10.90 -33.11
C ALA A 787 4.89 -11.49 -31.88
N ARG A 788 3.57 -11.66 -32.01
CA ARG A 788 2.70 -12.33 -31.04
C ARG A 788 1.81 -13.34 -31.76
N GLN A 789 1.75 -14.55 -31.23
CA GLN A 789 0.94 -15.64 -31.76
C GLN A 789 0.18 -16.30 -30.62
N ASP A 790 -1.10 -16.53 -30.83
CA ASP A 790 -1.92 -17.26 -29.85
C ASP A 790 -1.82 -18.76 -30.10
N GLY A 791 -1.89 -19.52 -29.00
CA GLY A 791 -1.96 -20.97 -29.02
C GLY A 791 -3.41 -21.48 -29.08
N PRO A 792 -3.60 -22.81 -29.10
CA PRO A 792 -4.93 -23.40 -29.01
C PRO A 792 -5.60 -23.14 -27.66
N ASP A 793 -4.84 -23.27 -26.56
CA ASP A 793 -5.37 -23.24 -25.18
C ASP A 793 -5.00 -21.97 -24.41
N THR A 794 -3.95 -21.26 -24.88
CA THR A 794 -3.42 -20.06 -24.23
C THR A 794 -3.39 -18.90 -25.21
N ALA A 795 -3.56 -17.69 -24.68
CA ALA A 795 -3.35 -16.44 -25.38
C ALA A 795 -2.60 -15.47 -24.48
N TRP A 796 -1.76 -14.63 -25.07
CA TRP A 796 -1.29 -13.45 -24.36
C TRP A 796 -2.43 -12.44 -24.36
N VAL A 797 -2.59 -11.66 -23.30
CA VAL A 797 -3.52 -10.54 -23.18
C VAL A 797 -2.73 -9.36 -22.63
N GLU A 798 -2.95 -8.18 -23.20
CA GLU A 798 -2.34 -6.96 -22.70
C GLU A 798 -3.29 -6.32 -21.68
N VAL A 799 -2.75 -5.96 -20.52
CA VAL A 799 -3.45 -5.20 -19.50
C VAL A 799 -2.76 -3.84 -19.40
N ASP A 800 -3.37 -2.82 -20.02
CA ASP A 800 -2.86 -1.46 -20.01
C ASP A 800 -2.84 -0.90 -18.56
N ARG A 801 -1.92 0.03 -18.29
CA ARG A 801 -1.71 0.68 -16.98
C ARG A 801 -1.39 -0.27 -15.82
N LEU A 802 -0.97 -1.50 -16.10
CA LEU A 802 -0.49 -2.47 -15.09
C LEU A 802 1.00 -2.81 -15.22
N GLY A 803 1.72 -2.12 -16.11
CA GLY A 803 3.18 -2.21 -16.19
C GLY A 803 3.86 -1.59 -14.96
N ARG A 804 5.04 -2.10 -14.62
CA ARG A 804 5.77 -1.72 -13.41
C ARG A 804 6.47 -0.37 -13.57
N GLY A 805 5.99 0.64 -12.84
CA GLY A 805 6.45 2.03 -12.93
C GLY A 805 5.94 2.80 -14.16
N GLY A 806 5.12 2.15 -15.01
CA GLY A 806 4.54 2.71 -16.23
C GLY A 806 4.25 1.63 -17.29
N GLY A 807 3.41 1.95 -18.28
CA GLY A 807 3.10 1.08 -19.41
C GLY A 807 2.13 -0.07 -19.12
N GLY A 808 2.06 -1.05 -20.02
CA GLY A 808 1.19 -2.23 -19.92
C GLY A 808 1.91 -3.50 -19.43
N LEU A 809 1.12 -4.51 -19.11
CA LEU A 809 1.53 -5.86 -18.72
C LEU A 809 1.09 -6.87 -19.79
N LEU A 810 1.85 -7.93 -20.03
CA LEU A 810 1.34 -9.11 -20.74
C LEU A 810 1.03 -10.24 -19.75
N GLU A 811 -0.20 -10.75 -19.79
CA GLU A 811 -0.71 -11.87 -19.00
C GLU A 811 -1.08 -13.04 -19.90
N VAL A 812 -0.74 -14.27 -19.51
CA VAL A 812 -1.23 -15.48 -20.17
C VAL A 812 -2.63 -15.80 -19.67
N ARG A 813 -3.63 -15.83 -20.57
CA ARG A 813 -4.98 -16.30 -20.26
C ARG A 813 -5.27 -17.65 -20.91
N ARG A 814 -6.11 -18.45 -20.24
CA ARG A 814 -6.74 -19.62 -20.88
C ARG A 814 -7.81 -19.14 -21.85
N ARG A 815 -7.93 -19.80 -23.00
CA ARG A 815 -9.05 -19.55 -23.92
C ARG A 815 -10.28 -20.37 -23.50
N PRO A 816 -11.50 -19.80 -23.56
CA PRO A 816 -12.73 -20.56 -23.37
C PRO A 816 -12.92 -21.63 -24.45
N GLU A 817 -13.49 -22.79 -24.09
CA GLU A 817 -13.90 -23.80 -25.07
C GLU A 817 -14.98 -23.24 -26.01
N GLY A 818 -14.78 -23.36 -27.33
CA GLY A 818 -15.78 -23.02 -28.34
C GLY A 818 -15.73 -21.58 -28.89
N ASP A 819 -14.77 -20.76 -28.46
CA ASP A 819 -14.57 -19.43 -29.04
C ASP A 819 -14.20 -19.51 -30.53
N THR A 820 -14.99 -18.86 -31.40
CA THR A 820 -14.87 -18.97 -32.86
C THR A 820 -13.99 -17.83 -33.38
N PRO A 821 -13.06 -18.05 -34.32
CA PRO A 821 -11.85 -17.22 -34.46
C PRO A 821 -12.12 -15.78 -34.92
N GLY A 822 -11.67 -14.81 -34.13
CA GLY A 822 -11.42 -13.44 -34.54
C GLY A 822 -9.95 -13.06 -34.39
N THR A 823 -9.07 -13.56 -35.27
CA THR A 823 -7.77 -12.99 -35.75
C THR A 823 -6.87 -14.08 -36.35
N THR A 824 -6.04 -13.69 -37.32
CA THR A 824 -5.42 -14.55 -38.36
C THR A 824 -4.05 -15.14 -38.02
N ASN A 825 -3.62 -15.19 -36.75
CA ASN A 825 -2.24 -15.54 -36.37
C ASN A 825 -2.17 -16.66 -35.31
N ARG A 826 -2.55 -17.89 -35.70
CA ARG A 826 -2.52 -19.09 -34.84
C ARG A 826 -1.30 -19.96 -35.13
N SER A 827 -0.74 -20.56 -34.08
CA SER A 827 0.21 -21.67 -34.19
C SER A 827 -0.39 -22.97 -33.65
N ASP A 828 0.16 -24.12 -34.05
CA ASP A 828 -0.18 -25.43 -33.47
C ASP A 828 0.45 -25.65 -32.08
N GLY A 829 1.29 -24.71 -31.62
CA GLY A 829 1.98 -24.76 -30.33
C GLY A 829 1.42 -23.78 -29.29
N PRO A 830 2.02 -23.72 -28.09
CA PRO A 830 1.62 -22.77 -27.06
C PRO A 830 1.78 -21.31 -27.51
N ALA A 831 1.02 -20.38 -26.91
CA ALA A 831 1.12 -18.96 -27.22
C ALA A 831 2.55 -18.45 -27.13
N ALA A 832 2.99 -17.67 -28.12
CA ALA A 832 4.38 -17.31 -28.32
C ALA A 832 4.58 -15.81 -28.54
N LEU A 833 5.69 -15.29 -28.01
CA LEU A 833 6.20 -13.94 -28.23
C LEU A 833 7.60 -14.02 -28.84
N GLU A 834 7.90 -13.10 -29.75
CA GLU A 834 9.23 -12.89 -30.31
C GLU A 834 9.73 -11.49 -29.95
N TYR A 835 10.98 -11.38 -29.52
CA TYR A 835 11.69 -10.11 -29.36
C TYR A 835 12.97 -10.17 -30.18
N ASP A 836 13.10 -9.27 -31.14
CA ASP A 836 14.32 -9.15 -31.95
C ASP A 836 15.29 -8.20 -31.22
N VAL A 837 16.54 -8.65 -31.02
CA VAL A 837 17.62 -7.89 -30.36
C VAL A 837 18.88 -7.88 -31.21
N HIS A 838 19.67 -6.81 -31.13
CA HIS A 838 21.00 -6.72 -31.74
C HIS A 838 22.08 -6.62 -30.66
N LEU A 839 22.96 -7.63 -30.61
CA LEU A 839 24.07 -7.73 -29.66
C LEU A 839 25.40 -7.35 -30.33
N SER A 840 26.16 -6.48 -29.68
CA SER A 840 27.56 -6.18 -30.02
C SER A 840 28.54 -7.04 -29.22
N THR A 841 28.16 -7.48 -28.02
CA THR A 841 28.99 -8.28 -27.12
C THR A 841 28.67 -9.76 -27.26
N ALA A 842 29.67 -10.58 -27.60
CA ALA A 842 29.53 -12.03 -27.59
C ALA A 842 29.49 -12.57 -26.15
N GLY A 843 28.66 -13.57 -25.88
CA GLY A 843 28.65 -14.21 -24.56
C GLY A 843 27.40 -15.02 -24.22
N ALA A 844 27.48 -15.74 -23.11
CA ALA A 844 26.32 -16.35 -22.46
C ALA A 844 25.69 -15.30 -21.53
N HIS A 845 24.76 -14.52 -22.06
CA HIS A 845 24.16 -13.37 -21.37
C HIS A 845 23.08 -13.79 -20.37
N LEU A 846 22.86 -12.94 -19.35
CA LEU A 846 21.82 -13.19 -18.34
C LEU A 846 20.51 -12.56 -18.78
N LEU A 847 19.47 -13.36 -18.97
CA LEU A 847 18.10 -12.87 -19.14
C LEU A 847 17.42 -12.80 -17.78
N GLU A 848 16.76 -11.68 -17.51
CA GLU A 848 15.91 -11.45 -16.35
C GLU A 848 14.50 -11.04 -16.83
N ILE A 849 13.46 -11.67 -16.28
CA ILE A 849 12.05 -11.35 -16.55
C ILE A 849 11.43 -10.80 -15.26
N HIS A 850 10.81 -9.62 -15.37
CA HIS A 850 10.13 -8.95 -14.25
C HIS A 850 8.66 -9.37 -14.26
N ARG A 851 8.38 -10.44 -13.52
CA ARG A 851 7.04 -11.01 -13.37
C ARG A 851 6.27 -10.22 -12.31
N LEU A 852 5.01 -9.88 -12.59
CA LEU A 852 4.08 -9.40 -11.56
C LEU A 852 3.69 -10.61 -10.70
N PRO A 853 3.57 -10.52 -9.36
CA PRO A 853 3.37 -11.69 -8.49
C PRO A 853 1.95 -12.29 -8.53
N THR A 854 1.33 -12.41 -9.70
CA THR A 854 0.09 -13.18 -9.92
C THR A 854 0.25 -14.63 -9.46
N LEU A 855 -0.85 -15.28 -9.07
CA LEU A 855 -0.82 -16.58 -8.40
C LEU A 855 -1.65 -17.66 -9.12
N ASN A 856 -1.37 -18.91 -8.75
CA ASN A 856 -2.08 -20.11 -9.18
C ASN A 856 -1.83 -21.24 -8.17
N SER A 857 -2.56 -21.26 -7.04
CA SER A 857 -2.23 -22.10 -5.87
C SER A 857 -2.22 -23.62 -6.17
N THR A 858 -3.01 -24.06 -7.16
CA THR A 858 -3.16 -25.46 -7.56
C THR A 858 -2.35 -25.84 -8.81
N GLY A 859 -1.71 -24.86 -9.44
CA GLY A 859 -1.06 -25.02 -10.73
C GLY A 859 0.45 -24.78 -10.71
N ARG A 860 0.99 -24.62 -11.92
CA ARG A 860 2.39 -24.24 -12.18
C ARG A 860 2.38 -22.98 -13.04
N MET A 861 3.50 -22.26 -13.03
CA MET A 861 3.66 -21.03 -13.80
C MET A 861 4.99 -21.10 -14.55
N ARG A 862 4.94 -21.61 -15.79
CA ARG A 862 6.14 -21.88 -16.60
C ARG A 862 6.16 -21.12 -17.93
N LEU A 863 7.36 -20.71 -18.30
CA LEU A 863 7.69 -20.05 -19.56
C LEU A 863 8.87 -20.76 -20.21
N ALA A 864 8.72 -21.24 -21.44
CA ALA A 864 9.85 -21.71 -22.22
C ALA A 864 10.53 -20.54 -22.94
N VAL A 865 11.85 -20.45 -22.80
CA VAL A 865 12.70 -19.39 -23.38
C VAL A 865 13.73 -20.02 -24.32
N ALA A 866 13.79 -19.57 -25.56
CA ALA A 866 14.81 -19.95 -26.53
C ALA A 866 15.46 -18.70 -27.15
N LEU A 867 16.73 -18.83 -27.54
CA LEU A 867 17.47 -17.84 -28.31
C LEU A 867 17.75 -18.43 -29.69
N ASP A 868 17.25 -17.79 -30.74
CA ASP A 868 17.27 -18.28 -32.12
C ASP A 868 16.68 -19.71 -32.20
N ASP A 869 17.26 -20.56 -33.05
CA ASP A 869 16.88 -21.97 -33.23
C ASP A 869 17.42 -22.91 -32.13
N ARG A 870 17.89 -22.39 -31.00
CA ARG A 870 18.50 -23.20 -29.93
C ARG A 870 17.44 -23.86 -29.05
N GLN A 871 17.86 -24.89 -28.31
CA GLN A 871 16.98 -25.60 -27.39
C GLN A 871 16.41 -24.65 -26.33
N ALA A 872 15.09 -24.67 -26.18
CA ALA A 872 14.41 -23.89 -25.15
C ALA A 872 14.73 -24.41 -23.74
N ALA A 873 14.90 -23.49 -22.80
CA ALA A 873 14.97 -23.77 -21.39
C ALA A 873 13.68 -23.30 -20.70
N VAL A 874 13.26 -23.99 -19.64
CA VAL A 874 12.02 -23.66 -18.92
C VAL A 874 12.37 -22.82 -17.69
N LEU A 875 11.80 -21.62 -17.64
CA LEU A 875 11.69 -20.82 -16.43
C LEU A 875 10.40 -21.21 -15.71
N GLU A 876 10.50 -21.45 -14.41
CA GLU A 876 9.37 -21.77 -13.55
C GLU A 876 9.39 -20.84 -12.34
N SER A 877 8.25 -20.22 -12.04
CA SER A 877 8.09 -19.47 -10.80
C SER A 877 7.85 -20.44 -9.64
N PRO A 878 8.64 -20.36 -8.54
CA PRO A 878 8.31 -21.04 -7.30
C PRO A 878 7.19 -20.33 -6.51
N THR A 879 6.82 -19.11 -6.90
CA THR A 879 5.86 -18.25 -6.22
C THR A 879 4.47 -18.43 -6.82
N THR A 880 3.81 -19.54 -6.49
CA THR A 880 2.49 -19.89 -7.03
C THR A 880 1.33 -19.67 -6.07
N ASP A 881 1.61 -19.43 -4.79
CA ASP A 881 0.62 -19.14 -3.74
C ASP A 881 1.26 -18.25 -2.67
N GLU A 882 0.44 -17.68 -1.79
CA GLU A 882 0.96 -17.09 -0.55
C GLU A 882 1.78 -18.14 0.22
N TYR A 883 2.87 -17.71 0.84
CA TYR A 883 3.87 -18.56 1.54
C TYR A 883 4.78 -19.45 0.67
N ARG A 884 4.63 -19.46 -0.66
CA ARG A 884 5.54 -20.21 -1.57
C ARG A 884 6.56 -19.30 -2.24
N GLY A 885 7.72 -19.87 -2.55
CA GLY A 885 8.78 -19.15 -3.27
C GLY A 885 9.25 -17.90 -2.53
N THR A 886 9.23 -16.77 -3.22
CA THR A 886 9.64 -15.47 -2.68
C THR A 886 8.46 -14.51 -2.54
N TRP A 887 7.24 -15.03 -2.36
CA TRP A 887 6.01 -14.23 -2.28
C TRP A 887 6.13 -13.04 -1.33
N SER A 888 6.67 -13.25 -0.11
CA SER A 888 6.79 -12.22 0.91
C SER A 888 7.59 -11.00 0.46
N ASP A 889 8.63 -11.20 -0.34
CA ASP A 889 9.46 -10.11 -0.86
C ASP A 889 8.82 -9.53 -2.12
N ALA A 890 8.30 -10.42 -3.00
CA ALA A 890 7.74 -10.04 -4.29
C ALA A 890 6.52 -9.12 -4.18
N VAL A 891 5.68 -9.26 -3.15
CA VAL A 891 4.53 -8.36 -2.93
C VAL A 891 4.92 -6.98 -2.41
N VAL A 892 6.06 -6.85 -1.72
CA VAL A 892 6.59 -5.55 -1.28
C VAL A 892 7.36 -4.86 -2.40
N GLU A 893 8.05 -5.64 -3.25
CA GLU A 893 8.80 -5.13 -4.40
C GLU A 893 7.94 -4.92 -5.67
N ASP A 894 6.72 -5.47 -5.64
CA ASP A 894 5.81 -5.61 -6.77
C ASP A 894 6.48 -6.29 -7.99
N VAL A 895 7.37 -7.26 -7.73
CA VAL A 895 8.08 -8.00 -8.77
C VAL A 895 8.70 -9.30 -8.25
N GLU A 896 8.55 -10.37 -9.03
CA GLU A 896 9.42 -11.55 -8.97
C GLU A 896 10.39 -11.51 -10.17
N ARG A 897 11.70 -11.57 -9.89
CA ARG A 897 12.75 -11.54 -10.93
C ARG A 897 13.19 -12.96 -11.29
N LEU A 898 12.66 -13.48 -12.39
CA LEU A 898 13.06 -14.80 -12.91
C LEU A 898 14.30 -14.66 -13.79
N ARG A 899 15.35 -15.45 -13.51
CA ARG A 899 16.65 -15.32 -14.16
C ARG A 899 17.10 -16.61 -14.83
N ILE A 900 17.66 -16.50 -16.03
CA ILE A 900 18.29 -17.62 -16.74
C ILE A 900 19.50 -17.15 -17.56
N ARG A 901 20.55 -17.98 -17.58
CA ARG A 901 21.69 -17.77 -18.49
C ARG A 901 21.34 -18.34 -19.86
N LEU A 902 21.34 -17.50 -20.88
CA LEU A 902 21.10 -17.94 -22.25
C LEU A 902 22.33 -18.68 -22.81
N PRO A 903 22.16 -19.51 -23.85
CA PRO A 903 23.28 -20.04 -24.62
C PRO A 903 24.19 -18.93 -25.17
N TRP A 904 25.42 -19.28 -25.50
CA TRP A 904 26.40 -18.35 -26.09
C TRP A 904 25.85 -17.68 -27.36
N ALA A 905 25.73 -16.36 -27.36
CA ALA A 905 25.39 -15.54 -28.53
C ALA A 905 26.67 -14.92 -29.13
N ASP A 906 26.78 -14.95 -30.46
CA ASP A 906 27.80 -14.17 -31.19
C ASP A 906 27.29 -12.73 -31.40
N PRO A 907 28.12 -11.77 -31.83
CA PRO A 907 27.60 -10.44 -32.18
C PRO A 907 26.69 -10.52 -33.42
N GLY A 908 25.54 -9.84 -33.37
CA GLY A 908 24.56 -9.82 -34.45
C GLY A 908 23.11 -9.72 -33.97
N VAL A 909 22.18 -9.95 -34.89
CA VAL A 909 20.74 -10.01 -34.59
C VAL A 909 20.36 -11.39 -34.09
N HIS A 910 19.60 -11.41 -33.01
CA HIS A 910 19.04 -12.61 -32.39
C HIS A 910 17.55 -12.43 -32.15
N THR A 911 16.83 -13.55 -32.11
CA THR A 911 15.42 -13.55 -31.71
C THR A 911 15.25 -14.32 -30.42
N LEU A 912 14.69 -13.66 -29.41
CA LEU A 912 14.29 -14.29 -28.17
C LEU A 912 12.85 -14.79 -28.31
N HIS A 913 12.65 -16.09 -28.16
CA HIS A 913 11.36 -16.75 -28.23
C HIS A 913 10.86 -17.08 -26.82
N LEU A 914 9.69 -16.55 -26.45
CA LEU A 914 9.01 -16.85 -25.19
C LEU A 914 7.73 -17.64 -25.51
N ARG A 915 7.53 -18.79 -24.88
CA ARG A 915 6.33 -19.63 -25.06
C ARG A 915 5.65 -19.90 -23.73
N ALA A 916 4.38 -19.53 -23.62
CA ALA A 916 3.57 -19.71 -22.42
C ALA A 916 3.19 -21.19 -22.25
N LEU A 917 3.71 -21.86 -21.22
CA LEU A 917 3.37 -23.26 -20.96
C LEU A 917 2.18 -23.41 -20.02
N ASP A 918 1.99 -22.44 -19.11
CA ASP A 918 0.87 -22.37 -18.19
C ASP A 918 0.24 -20.97 -18.22
N ALA A 919 -1.03 -20.87 -17.79
CA ALA A 919 -1.75 -19.61 -17.67
C ALA A 919 -1.38 -18.84 -16.40
N ASP A 920 -1.94 -17.64 -16.27
CA ASP A 920 -1.84 -16.74 -15.11
C ASP A 920 -0.44 -16.13 -14.88
N LEU A 921 0.58 -16.53 -15.65
CA LEU A 921 1.88 -15.84 -15.69
C LEU A 921 1.72 -14.47 -16.33
N ALA A 922 2.19 -13.43 -15.65
CA ALA A 922 2.17 -12.07 -16.17
C ALA A 922 3.49 -11.34 -15.93
N PHE A 923 3.98 -10.58 -16.93
CA PHE A 923 5.23 -9.84 -16.81
C PHE A 923 5.16 -8.50 -17.56
N GLY A 924 5.91 -7.51 -17.07
CA GLY A 924 5.90 -6.15 -17.63
C GLY A 924 7.20 -5.76 -18.34
N ARG A 925 8.31 -6.47 -18.06
CA ARG A 925 9.63 -6.15 -18.59
C ARG A 925 10.52 -7.39 -18.70
N LEU A 926 11.44 -7.36 -19.65
CA LEU A 926 12.56 -8.29 -19.75
C LEU A 926 13.87 -7.53 -19.99
N VAL A 927 14.96 -8.00 -19.39
CA VAL A 927 16.28 -7.39 -19.48
C VAL A 927 17.32 -8.46 -19.81
N LEU A 928 18.08 -8.24 -20.87
CA LEU A 928 19.23 -9.04 -21.24
C LEU A 928 20.51 -8.29 -20.85
N TYR A 929 21.21 -8.76 -19.82
CA TYR A 929 22.44 -8.13 -19.34
C TYR A 929 23.67 -8.68 -20.06
N THR A 930 24.43 -7.79 -20.70
CA THR A 930 25.73 -8.09 -21.33
C THR A 930 26.92 -7.67 -20.46
N ALA A 931 26.66 -6.90 -19.40
CA ALA A 931 27.54 -6.64 -18.26
C ALA A 931 26.93 -7.19 -16.95
N PRO A 932 27.69 -7.32 -15.84
CA PRO A 932 27.12 -7.68 -14.55
C PRO A 932 25.99 -6.72 -14.13
N PRO A 933 24.81 -7.22 -13.73
CA PRO A 933 23.69 -6.38 -13.36
C PRO A 933 23.99 -5.57 -12.09
N ARG A 934 23.56 -4.31 -12.07
CA ARG A 934 23.57 -3.44 -10.89
C ARG A 934 22.21 -3.42 -10.23
N HIS A 935 22.19 -3.17 -8.91
CA HIS A 935 20.95 -3.14 -8.13
C HIS A 935 20.12 -1.88 -8.44
N THR A 936 18.86 -2.09 -8.83
CA THR A 936 17.85 -1.05 -9.07
C THR A 936 16.47 -1.61 -8.75
N ALA A 937 15.53 -0.74 -8.37
CA ALA A 937 14.16 -1.17 -8.15
C ALA A 937 13.51 -1.60 -9.47
N LEU A 938 13.56 -0.76 -10.52
CA LEU A 938 12.86 -0.88 -11.81
C LEU A 938 13.61 -1.69 -12.88
N GLY A 939 14.91 -1.88 -12.73
CA GLY A 939 15.77 -2.31 -13.82
C GLY A 939 16.27 -1.12 -14.65
N PRO A 940 17.21 -1.35 -15.59
CA PRO A 940 17.69 -0.30 -16.46
C PRO A 940 16.57 0.23 -17.38
N PRO A 941 16.62 1.51 -17.81
CA PRO A 941 15.59 2.06 -18.69
C PRO A 941 15.59 1.38 -20.07
N SER A 942 14.48 1.49 -20.79
CA SER A 942 14.27 0.77 -22.06
C SER A 942 15.32 1.09 -23.12
N SER A 943 15.74 0.07 -23.87
CA SER A 943 16.65 0.19 -25.00
C SER A 943 15.92 0.65 -26.26
N PRO A 944 16.51 1.54 -27.07
CA PRO A 944 15.88 2.02 -28.30
C PRO A 944 15.80 0.92 -29.37
N LEU A 945 14.89 1.09 -30.33
CA LEU A 945 14.85 0.30 -31.55
C LEU A 945 15.96 0.73 -32.52
N ALA A 946 16.40 -0.19 -33.38
CA ALA A 946 17.37 0.10 -34.43
C ALA A 946 16.92 1.25 -35.34
N GLY A 947 17.78 2.24 -35.53
CA GLY A 947 17.47 3.47 -36.29
C GLY A 947 16.86 4.60 -35.45
N GLU A 948 16.42 4.30 -34.23
CA GLU A 948 16.00 5.31 -33.26
C GLU A 948 17.16 5.73 -32.35
N ARG A 949 17.08 6.96 -31.83
CA ARG A 949 17.92 7.39 -30.72
C ARG A 949 17.11 7.26 -29.46
N ARG A 950 17.77 6.83 -28.38
CA ARG A 950 17.21 6.88 -27.05
C ARG A 950 16.81 8.32 -26.69
N GLN A 951 15.55 8.52 -26.29
CA GLN A 951 14.97 9.82 -25.96
C GLN A 951 14.79 9.97 -24.44
N ASP A 952 15.76 9.54 -23.65
CA ASP A 952 15.69 9.72 -22.20
C ASP A 952 15.86 11.20 -21.87
N ALA A 953 14.98 11.72 -21.01
CA ALA A 953 15.26 12.98 -20.35
C ALA A 953 16.55 12.83 -19.51
N PRO A 954 17.41 13.86 -19.47
CA PRO A 954 18.56 13.87 -18.57
C PRO A 954 18.12 13.57 -17.13
N ASP A 955 18.98 12.89 -16.38
CA ASP A 955 18.75 12.69 -14.95
C ASP A 955 18.52 14.05 -14.27
N PRO A 956 17.48 14.19 -13.44
CA PRO A 956 17.14 15.46 -12.84
C PRO A 956 18.28 15.96 -11.97
N LEU A 957 18.40 17.28 -11.89
CA LEU A 957 19.33 17.92 -10.99
C LEU A 957 18.85 17.69 -9.55
N PRO A 958 19.69 17.23 -8.63
CA PRO A 958 19.28 16.99 -7.25
C PRO A 958 18.64 18.21 -6.57
N HIS A 959 19.14 19.41 -6.90
CA HIS A 959 18.65 20.69 -6.39
C HIS A 959 17.41 21.23 -7.13
N ALA A 960 16.93 20.57 -8.18
CA ALA A 960 15.66 20.94 -8.82
C ALA A 960 14.45 20.63 -7.92
N HIS A 961 14.64 19.77 -6.92
CA HIS A 961 13.61 19.37 -5.97
C HIS A 961 13.84 20.08 -4.62
N ASP A 962 13.61 21.39 -4.58
CA ASP A 962 13.69 22.17 -3.34
C ASP A 962 12.38 22.13 -2.53
N THR A 963 12.43 22.71 -1.32
CA THR A 963 11.27 22.78 -0.42
C THR A 963 10.43 24.04 -0.62
N THR A 964 10.83 24.96 -1.51
CA THR A 964 10.18 26.27 -1.66
C THR A 964 8.70 26.15 -2.03
N VAL A 965 8.39 25.34 -3.04
CA VAL A 965 7.00 25.14 -3.51
C VAL A 965 6.15 24.40 -2.46
N PRO A 966 6.57 23.25 -1.91
CA PRO A 966 5.82 22.59 -0.84
C PRO A 966 5.62 23.44 0.41
N GLU A 967 6.59 24.27 0.81
CA GLU A 967 6.45 25.18 1.94
C GLU A 967 5.45 26.30 1.67
N GLN A 968 5.43 26.82 0.45
CA GLN A 968 4.41 27.80 0.04
C GLN A 968 3.02 27.16 0.07
N LEU A 969 2.89 25.94 -0.46
CA LEU A 969 1.62 25.21 -0.40
C LEU A 969 1.19 24.93 1.04
N CYS A 970 2.13 24.58 1.92
CA CYS A 970 1.85 24.35 3.34
C CYS A 970 1.26 25.61 4.00
N ARG A 971 1.82 26.79 3.72
CA ARG A 971 1.29 28.06 4.25
C ARG A 971 -0.09 28.38 3.68
N ASP A 972 -0.26 28.25 2.37
CA ASP A 972 -1.46 28.74 1.67
C ASP A 972 -2.64 27.78 1.76
N VAL A 973 -2.36 26.47 1.72
CA VAL A 973 -3.36 25.39 1.63
C VAL A 973 -3.49 24.65 2.95
N TYR A 974 -2.37 24.15 3.49
CA TYR A 974 -2.46 23.36 4.73
C TYR A 974 -2.85 24.27 5.90
N ARG A 975 -2.41 25.54 5.86
CA ARG A 975 -2.60 26.54 6.92
C ARG A 975 -2.06 26.05 8.26
N ILE A 976 -0.99 25.28 8.18
CA ILE A 976 -0.24 24.73 9.31
C ILE A 976 1.16 25.33 9.22
N ASP A 977 1.67 25.82 10.35
CA ASP A 977 3.10 26.11 10.49
C ASP A 977 3.82 24.83 10.98
N PRO A 978 4.65 24.19 10.14
CA PRO A 978 5.33 22.94 10.50
C PRO A 978 6.20 23.07 11.76
N GLU A 979 6.70 24.26 12.08
CA GLU A 979 7.56 24.50 13.24
C GLU A 979 6.78 24.54 14.56
N THR A 980 5.46 24.73 14.48
CA THR A 980 4.55 24.77 15.65
C THR A 980 3.89 23.43 15.92
N LEU A 981 4.06 22.44 15.04
CA LEU A 981 3.46 21.12 15.20
C LEU A 981 3.96 20.45 16.47
N GLN A 982 3.01 19.82 17.17
CA GLN A 982 3.31 19.01 18.33
C GLN A 982 4.30 17.90 17.95
N LEU A 983 5.38 17.78 18.73
CA LEU A 983 6.39 16.75 18.54
C LEU A 983 5.78 15.35 18.73
N PRO A 984 6.28 14.33 18.01
CA PRO A 984 5.87 12.95 18.25
C PRO A 984 6.13 12.60 19.72
N PRO A 985 5.21 11.86 20.36
CA PRO A 985 5.42 11.43 21.74
C PRO A 985 6.64 10.50 21.83
N LEU A 986 7.28 10.47 23.00
CA LEU A 986 8.30 9.45 23.31
C LEU A 986 7.60 8.12 23.53
N VAL A 987 8.12 7.09 22.92
CA VAL A 987 7.62 5.72 23.04
C VAL A 987 8.49 4.98 24.05
N HIS A 988 7.86 4.32 25.02
CA HIS A 988 8.51 3.53 26.06
C HIS A 988 7.99 2.09 26.05
N VAL A 989 8.92 1.13 26.06
CA VAL A 989 8.65 -0.30 26.21
C VAL A 989 9.29 -0.76 27.52
N PRO A 990 8.58 -0.66 28.66
CA PRO A 990 9.06 -1.14 29.96
C PRO A 990 9.08 -2.67 30.02
N ARG A 991 9.78 -3.26 30.99
CA ARG A 991 9.83 -4.71 31.20
C ARG A 991 8.46 -5.39 31.26
N GLY A 992 7.47 -4.74 31.89
CA GLY A 992 6.12 -5.27 32.06
C GLY A 992 5.26 -5.25 30.80
N TYR A 993 5.72 -4.59 29.73
CA TYR A 993 5.04 -4.62 28.42
C TYR A 993 5.03 -6.04 27.84
N TRP A 994 6.05 -6.83 28.15
CA TRP A 994 6.21 -8.20 27.66
C TRP A 994 5.40 -9.25 28.45
N ASP A 995 4.69 -8.84 29.51
CA ASP A 995 3.92 -9.77 30.37
C ASP A 995 2.59 -10.21 29.71
N GLY A 996 2.18 -9.60 28.60
CA GLY A 996 0.93 -9.88 27.88
C GLY A 996 1.10 -9.91 26.35
N ASP A 997 -0.03 -9.94 25.62
CA ASP A 997 -0.01 -9.82 24.17
C ASP A 997 0.53 -8.44 23.74
N THR A 998 1.47 -8.42 22.80
CA THR A 998 2.14 -7.21 22.33
C THR A 998 1.65 -6.74 20.97
N THR A 999 0.75 -7.51 20.33
CA THR A 999 0.34 -7.30 18.94
C THR A 999 -0.47 -6.00 18.78
N PHE A 1000 -1.47 -5.80 19.64
CA PHE A 1000 -2.35 -4.62 19.62
C PHE A 1000 -2.18 -3.72 20.83
N THR A 1001 -1.28 -4.06 21.74
CA THR A 1001 -1.04 -3.28 22.95
C THR A 1001 -0.33 -1.98 22.59
N PRO A 1002 -0.98 -0.81 22.79
CA PRO A 1002 -0.34 0.46 22.53
C PRO A 1002 0.88 0.64 23.44
N ASN A 1003 1.93 1.27 22.92
CA ASN A 1003 3.08 1.58 23.75
C ASN A 1003 2.74 2.61 24.83
N LEU A 1004 3.49 2.58 25.93
CA LEU A 1004 3.46 3.68 26.89
C LEU A 1004 4.09 4.92 26.24
N THR A 1005 3.35 6.02 26.16
CA THR A 1005 3.84 7.25 25.52
C THR A 1005 3.90 8.44 26.47
N THR A 1006 4.96 9.25 26.36
CA THR A 1006 5.10 10.53 27.06
C THR A 1006 5.13 11.68 26.06
N GLN A 1007 4.25 12.68 26.21
CA GLN A 1007 4.23 13.82 25.30
C GLN A 1007 5.47 14.70 25.45
N GLN A 1008 6.17 14.94 24.34
CA GLN A 1008 7.28 15.89 24.27
C GLN A 1008 6.77 17.33 24.14
N ARG A 1009 7.31 18.24 24.96
CA ARG A 1009 6.97 19.68 24.89
C ARG A 1009 7.94 20.49 24.04
N SER A 1010 9.21 20.09 24.01
CA SER A 1010 10.28 20.73 23.28
C SER A 1010 11.44 19.77 23.10
N LEU A 1011 12.23 19.96 22.05
CA LEU A 1011 13.54 19.32 21.91
C LEU A 1011 14.57 20.05 22.77
N GLY A 1012 15.68 19.38 23.07
CA GLY A 1012 16.86 20.00 23.66
C GLY A 1012 17.52 20.98 22.69
N PRO A 1013 18.46 21.82 23.16
CA PRO A 1013 19.16 22.73 22.27
C PRO A 1013 20.16 21.95 21.41
N ALA A 1014 20.25 22.32 20.12
CA ALA A 1014 21.21 21.78 19.18
C ALA A 1014 22.63 21.79 19.75
N ARG A 1015 23.28 20.63 19.76
CA ARG A 1015 24.59 20.43 20.39
C ARG A 1015 25.74 20.78 19.45
N HIS A 1016 25.54 20.56 18.15
CA HIS A 1016 26.63 20.53 17.19
C HIS A 1016 26.43 21.43 15.96
N PRO A 1017 26.19 22.74 16.12
CA PRO A 1017 26.07 23.65 15.00
C PRO A 1017 27.44 23.83 14.30
N ALA A 1018 27.41 24.04 12.98
CA ALA A 1018 28.58 24.54 12.28
C ALA A 1018 29.01 25.90 12.87
N ARG A 1019 30.32 26.11 12.94
CA ARG A 1019 30.90 27.40 13.34
C ARG A 1019 30.50 28.48 12.32
N PRO A 1020 30.61 29.79 12.65
CA PRO A 1020 30.25 30.87 11.73
C PRO A 1020 30.98 30.84 10.38
N ASP A 1021 32.17 30.23 10.31
CA ASP A 1021 32.94 30.03 9.08
C ASP A 1021 32.53 28.76 8.30
N GLY A 1022 31.52 28.03 8.78
CA GLY A 1022 31.02 26.79 8.20
C GLY A 1022 31.79 25.54 8.62
N THR A 1023 32.91 25.67 9.36
CA THR A 1023 33.67 24.51 9.85
C THR A 1023 32.94 23.80 10.98
N LYS A 1024 33.23 22.51 11.17
CA LYS A 1024 32.60 21.67 12.19
C LYS A 1024 33.57 20.57 12.59
N ASP A 1025 33.64 20.27 13.88
CA ASP A 1025 34.38 19.11 14.37
C ASP A 1025 33.61 18.49 15.53
N LEU A 1026 32.64 17.64 15.18
CA LEU A 1026 31.81 16.93 16.14
C LEU A 1026 32.63 16.13 17.13
N LEU A 1027 33.68 15.46 16.65
CA LEU A 1027 34.50 14.56 17.45
C LEU A 1027 35.27 15.33 18.53
N ALA A 1028 35.74 16.54 18.22
CA ALA A 1028 36.36 17.41 19.21
C ALA A 1028 35.37 17.97 20.24
N ASP A 1029 34.09 18.10 19.87
CA ASP A 1029 33.04 18.63 20.73
C ASP A 1029 32.40 17.54 21.64
N LEU A 1030 32.70 16.25 21.39
CA LEU A 1030 32.29 15.15 22.26
C LEU A 1030 33.04 15.21 23.60
N THR A 1031 32.30 15.09 24.70
CA THR A 1031 32.85 15.14 26.06
C THR A 1031 33.76 13.92 26.33
N PRO A 1032 35.06 14.10 26.61
CA PRO A 1032 35.97 13.00 26.95
C PRO A 1032 35.76 12.50 28.39
N GLY A 1033 36.33 11.34 28.72
CA GLY A 1033 36.24 10.76 30.06
C GLY A 1033 35.02 9.85 30.26
N PRO A 1034 35.01 9.00 31.32
CA PRO A 1034 33.89 8.11 31.59
C PRO A 1034 32.66 8.89 32.03
N VAL A 1035 31.47 8.40 31.65
CA VAL A 1035 30.21 8.98 32.15
C VAL A 1035 30.11 8.70 33.65
N ARG A 1036 29.87 9.75 34.44
CA ARG A 1036 29.82 9.65 35.90
C ARG A 1036 28.38 9.49 36.36
N GLU A 1037 28.17 8.55 37.26
CA GLU A 1037 26.89 8.35 37.91
C GLU A 1037 26.58 9.51 38.88
N HIS A 1038 25.32 9.95 38.87
CA HIS A 1038 24.79 10.99 39.73
C HIS A 1038 23.41 10.58 40.25
N ASP A 1039 23.24 10.50 41.58
CA ASP A 1039 21.98 10.17 42.26
C ASP A 1039 21.29 8.89 41.74
N GLY A 1040 22.08 7.86 41.47
CA GLY A 1040 21.61 6.58 40.98
C GLY A 1040 21.36 6.54 39.47
N VAL A 1041 21.76 7.56 38.70
CA VAL A 1041 21.52 7.68 37.26
C VAL A 1041 22.81 7.82 36.46
N LEU A 1042 22.87 7.14 35.32
CA LEU A 1042 23.88 7.23 34.27
C LEU A 1042 23.17 7.51 32.93
N ALA A 1043 23.26 8.73 32.43
CA ALA A 1043 22.76 9.15 31.12
C ALA A 1043 23.93 9.22 30.13
N ILE A 1044 23.90 8.37 29.09
CA ILE A 1044 25.02 8.11 28.19
C ILE A 1044 24.60 8.33 26.75
N ASP A 1045 25.29 9.23 26.02
CA ASP A 1045 25.14 9.34 24.57
C ASP A 1045 26.02 8.28 23.90
N ALA A 1046 25.44 7.46 23.01
CA ALA A 1046 26.17 6.38 22.33
C ALA A 1046 27.26 6.92 21.39
N GLU A 1047 27.07 8.12 20.84
CA GLU A 1047 28.03 8.83 19.98
C GLU A 1047 29.42 9.00 20.62
N ARG A 1048 29.53 8.97 21.96
CA ARG A 1048 30.82 9.00 22.67
C ARG A 1048 31.78 7.89 22.24
N ALA A 1049 31.28 6.77 21.73
CA ALA A 1049 32.12 5.69 21.21
C ALA A 1049 32.91 6.08 19.95
N LEU A 1050 32.49 7.14 19.24
CA LEU A 1050 33.22 7.69 18.09
C LEU A 1050 34.55 8.36 18.47
N LEU A 1051 34.77 8.68 19.75
CA LEU A 1051 36.03 9.25 20.24
C LEU A 1051 37.24 8.32 20.04
N ALA A 1052 37.00 7.01 19.88
CA ALA A 1052 38.05 5.99 19.77
C ALA A 1052 39.13 6.12 20.87
N SER A 1053 38.66 6.24 22.12
CA SER A 1053 39.49 6.45 23.31
C SER A 1053 39.31 5.31 24.33
N ALA A 1054 40.09 5.34 25.41
CA ALA A 1054 39.93 4.38 26.51
C ALA A 1054 38.57 4.50 27.24
N ASP A 1055 37.83 5.59 27.02
CA ASP A 1055 36.53 5.87 27.63
C ASP A 1055 35.33 5.58 26.70
N GLY A 1056 35.59 5.38 25.40
CA GLY A 1056 34.56 5.09 24.42
C GLY A 1056 35.17 4.69 23.07
N TRP A 1057 34.81 3.50 22.57
CA TRP A 1057 35.33 2.98 21.29
C TRP A 1057 34.35 2.01 20.62
N LEU A 1058 34.58 1.73 19.34
CA LEU A 1058 33.86 0.74 18.54
C LEU A 1058 34.75 -0.46 18.23
N THR A 1059 34.17 -1.64 18.15
CA THR A 1059 34.81 -2.84 17.60
C THR A 1059 34.05 -3.34 16.37
N PRO A 1060 34.76 -3.77 15.30
CA PRO A 1060 34.12 -4.42 14.17
C PRO A 1060 33.79 -5.88 14.50
N SER A 1061 32.98 -6.51 13.65
CA SER A 1061 32.76 -7.95 13.64
C SER A 1061 34.06 -8.67 13.30
N ILE A 1062 34.21 -9.92 13.74
CA ILE A 1062 35.41 -10.72 13.44
C ILE A 1062 35.20 -11.68 12.27
N ASP A 1063 33.96 -11.84 11.83
CA ASP A 1063 33.55 -12.68 10.71
C ASP A 1063 33.50 -11.90 9.39
N GLU A 1064 33.78 -12.58 8.27
CA GLU A 1064 33.86 -11.95 6.95
C GLU A 1064 32.48 -11.92 6.24
N PRO A 1065 32.13 -10.83 5.53
CA PRO A 1065 32.90 -9.59 5.39
C PRO A 1065 32.97 -8.81 6.71
N VAL A 1066 34.09 -8.25 7.12
CA VAL A 1066 34.15 -7.47 8.37
C VAL A 1066 33.24 -6.23 8.29
N VAL A 1067 32.32 -6.06 9.26
CA VAL A 1067 31.44 -4.87 9.36
C VAL A 1067 31.52 -4.26 10.75
N GLY A 1068 31.22 -2.96 10.88
CA GLY A 1068 31.29 -2.26 12.15
C GLY A 1068 30.10 -1.32 12.36
N TRP A 1069 29.98 -0.83 13.58
CA TRP A 1069 29.10 0.29 13.87
C TRP A 1069 29.57 1.55 13.14
N THR A 1070 28.63 2.29 12.58
CA THR A 1070 28.83 3.61 11.99
C THR A 1070 27.79 4.58 12.50
N HIS A 1071 27.90 5.87 12.18
CA HIS A 1071 26.98 6.89 12.65
C HIS A 1071 25.87 7.18 11.62
N THR A 1072 24.70 7.54 12.14
CA THR A 1072 23.53 8.07 11.41
C THR A 1072 22.90 9.17 12.27
N GLN A 1073 21.98 9.96 11.73
CA GLN A 1073 21.26 10.95 12.53
C GLN A 1073 20.36 10.32 13.61
N ALA A 1074 20.13 11.07 14.69
CA ALA A 1074 19.05 10.86 15.65
C ALA A 1074 18.13 12.10 15.74
N GLU A 1075 16.97 11.95 16.37
CA GLU A 1075 16.02 13.06 16.60
C GLU A 1075 16.30 13.85 17.89
N THR A 1076 17.33 13.45 18.63
CA THR A 1076 17.77 14.06 19.88
C THR A 1076 18.71 15.24 19.66
N GLU A 1077 19.06 15.93 20.75
CA GLU A 1077 19.85 17.16 20.78
C GLU A 1077 19.34 18.20 19.77
N GLY A 1078 18.04 18.51 19.83
CA GLY A 1078 17.45 19.51 18.92
C GLY A 1078 17.50 19.10 17.45
N GLY A 1079 17.49 17.78 17.18
CA GLY A 1079 17.69 17.25 15.83
C GLY A 1079 19.14 17.33 15.36
N THR A 1080 20.14 17.34 16.25
CA THR A 1080 21.56 17.27 15.83
C THR A 1080 22.31 16.09 16.42
N GLY A 1081 21.62 15.21 17.17
CA GLY A 1081 22.18 14.00 17.76
C GLY A 1081 22.60 12.96 16.71
N LEU A 1082 23.47 12.06 17.15
CA LEU A 1082 23.98 10.95 16.36
C LEU A 1082 23.62 9.61 17.02
N ALA A 1083 23.00 8.74 16.24
CA ALA A 1083 22.88 7.33 16.59
C ALA A 1083 23.98 6.51 15.93
N LEU A 1084 24.25 5.35 16.51
CA LEU A 1084 25.14 4.35 15.93
C LEU A 1084 24.33 3.21 15.35
N HIS A 1085 24.69 2.70 14.17
CA HIS A 1085 24.03 1.55 13.54
C HIS A 1085 25.02 0.66 12.77
N VAL A 1086 24.66 -0.60 12.54
CA VAL A 1086 25.45 -1.53 11.70
C VAL A 1086 24.79 -1.67 10.34
N ASP A 1087 25.40 -1.08 9.31
CA ASP A 1087 24.82 -1.05 7.97
C ASP A 1087 25.14 -2.31 7.15
N ALA A 1088 24.54 -3.44 7.54
CA ALA A 1088 24.72 -4.73 6.89
C ALA A 1088 23.40 -5.53 6.86
N PRO A 1089 22.43 -5.13 6.01
CA PRO A 1089 21.08 -5.70 6.01
C PRO A 1089 21.07 -7.25 5.98
N GLY A 1090 20.20 -7.87 6.78
CA GLY A 1090 20.03 -9.32 6.84
C GLY A 1090 21.10 -10.07 7.65
N ARG A 1091 22.15 -9.39 8.14
CA ARG A 1091 23.20 -10.04 8.93
C ARG A 1091 22.81 -10.21 10.40
N ARG A 1092 23.20 -11.35 10.97
CA ARG A 1092 22.93 -11.73 12.36
C ARG A 1092 24.17 -12.34 13.03
N TRP A 1093 24.31 -12.15 14.33
CA TRP A 1093 25.38 -12.72 15.15
C TRP A 1093 24.78 -13.46 16.35
N GLU A 1094 24.75 -14.79 16.28
CA GLU A 1094 24.32 -15.63 17.41
C GLU A 1094 25.39 -15.76 18.49
N ASP A 1095 26.67 -15.61 18.13
CA ASP A 1095 27.78 -15.47 19.08
C ASP A 1095 28.09 -13.98 19.28
N PRO A 1096 27.74 -13.39 20.44
CA PRO A 1096 28.02 -11.97 20.72
C PRO A 1096 29.51 -11.62 20.68
N GLY A 1097 30.40 -12.60 20.93
CA GLY A 1097 31.86 -12.38 20.85
C GLY A 1097 32.34 -12.12 19.42
N SER A 1098 31.55 -12.48 18.41
CA SER A 1098 31.84 -12.25 17.00
C SER A 1098 31.23 -10.96 16.44
N ALA A 1099 30.29 -10.36 17.17
CA ALA A 1099 29.53 -9.19 16.76
C ALA A 1099 30.35 -7.90 16.86
N PRO A 1100 30.02 -6.88 16.05
CA PRO A 1100 30.54 -5.53 16.27
C PRO A 1100 29.95 -4.93 17.55
N GLY A 1101 30.74 -4.14 18.28
CA GLY A 1101 30.37 -3.58 19.59
C GLY A 1101 30.52 -2.07 19.73
N ILE A 1102 29.61 -1.45 20.47
CA ILE A 1102 29.74 -0.11 21.06
C ILE A 1102 30.23 -0.29 22.49
N HIS A 1103 31.31 0.36 22.89
CA HIS A 1103 31.87 0.23 24.25
C HIS A 1103 31.98 1.59 24.92
N LEU A 1104 31.42 1.74 26.12
CA LEU A 1104 31.28 3.01 26.82
C LEU A 1104 31.71 2.85 28.29
N ALA A 1105 32.70 3.64 28.71
CA ALA A 1105 33.17 3.61 30.09
C ALA A 1105 32.28 4.45 31.01
N VAL A 1106 31.94 3.88 32.17
CA VAL A 1106 31.14 4.52 33.21
C VAL A 1106 31.87 4.51 34.54
N GLN A 1107 31.59 5.50 35.39
CA GLN A 1107 32.12 5.61 36.74
C GLN A 1107 30.95 5.62 37.73
N VAL A 1108 30.79 4.51 38.44
CA VAL A 1108 29.70 4.25 39.38
C VAL A 1108 30.14 4.63 40.80
N ARG A 1109 29.30 5.35 41.54
CA ARG A 1109 29.52 5.73 42.94
C ARG A 1109 28.56 5.02 43.89
N THR A 1110 27.35 4.73 43.41
CA THR A 1110 26.31 4.01 44.15
C THR A 1110 26.20 2.58 43.59
N PRO A 1111 26.51 1.52 44.35
CA PRO A 1111 26.35 0.16 43.85
C PRO A 1111 24.87 -0.24 43.86
N GLY A 1112 24.45 -1.07 42.90
CA GLY A 1112 23.07 -1.57 42.84
C GLY A 1112 22.72 -2.24 41.51
N SER A 1113 21.46 -2.66 41.39
CA SER A 1113 20.89 -3.16 40.14
C SER A 1113 20.32 -1.98 39.37
N TYR A 1114 20.91 -1.67 38.21
CA TYR A 1114 20.50 -0.58 37.34
C TYR A 1114 19.58 -1.12 36.23
N HIS A 1115 18.41 -0.51 36.07
CA HIS A 1115 17.55 -0.69 34.90
C HIS A 1115 18.21 -0.04 33.70
N VAL A 1116 18.50 -0.81 32.65
CA VAL A 1116 19.18 -0.34 31.44
C VAL A 1116 18.16 -0.07 30.36
N TRP A 1117 17.95 1.20 30.05
CA TRP A 1117 17.15 1.63 28.91
C TRP A 1117 18.04 2.01 27.73
N ALA A 1118 17.60 1.70 26.52
CA ALA A 1118 18.24 2.16 25.28
C ALA A 1118 17.22 2.87 24.39
N LEU A 1119 17.59 4.04 23.87
CA LEU A 1119 16.84 4.73 22.83
C LEU A 1119 17.26 4.19 21.48
N VAL A 1120 16.37 3.41 20.85
CA VAL A 1120 16.65 2.67 19.63
C VAL A 1120 15.67 2.97 18.50
N LYS A 1121 16.09 2.71 17.27
CA LYS A 1121 15.23 2.67 16.08
C LYS A 1121 15.57 1.43 15.25
N PHE A 1122 14.54 0.73 14.82
CA PHE A 1122 14.61 -0.39 13.89
C PHE A 1122 13.40 -0.31 12.93
N ASP A 1123 13.48 -1.04 11.82
CA ASP A 1123 12.45 -1.02 10.78
C ASP A 1123 11.57 -2.29 10.79
N GLY A 1124 12.03 -3.37 11.43
CA GLY A 1124 11.25 -4.60 11.62
C GLY A 1124 11.96 -5.63 12.51
N ALA A 1125 11.34 -6.79 12.69
CA ALA A 1125 11.80 -7.89 13.56
C ALA A 1125 13.14 -8.53 13.12
N ASP A 1126 13.64 -8.20 11.94
CA ASP A 1126 14.93 -8.67 11.43
C ASP A 1126 16.08 -7.72 11.77
N ASP A 1127 15.80 -6.57 12.40
CA ASP A 1127 16.73 -5.45 12.60
C ASP A 1127 16.77 -4.91 14.04
N ASP A 1128 16.22 -5.64 15.01
CA ASP A 1128 15.75 -5.10 16.29
C ASP A 1128 16.53 -5.59 17.52
N SER A 1129 17.65 -6.30 17.36
CA SER A 1129 18.25 -7.06 18.48
C SER A 1129 19.71 -6.71 18.76
N CYS A 1130 20.04 -6.60 20.05
CA CYS A 1130 21.40 -6.44 20.57
C CYS A 1130 21.59 -7.21 21.89
N VAL A 1131 22.84 -7.36 22.31
CA VAL A 1131 23.23 -7.97 23.59
C VAL A 1131 24.09 -6.99 24.39
N LEU A 1132 23.75 -6.80 25.66
CA LEU A 1132 24.56 -6.03 26.59
C LEU A 1132 25.78 -6.82 27.06
N ALA A 1133 26.92 -6.15 27.24
CA ALA A 1133 28.08 -6.73 27.91
C ALA A 1133 28.60 -5.81 29.01
N LEU A 1134 28.98 -6.39 30.14
CA LEU A 1134 29.59 -5.69 31.27
C LEU A 1134 31.04 -6.14 31.42
N ASP A 1135 31.97 -5.19 31.39
CA ASP A 1135 33.42 -5.43 31.53
C ASP A 1135 33.94 -6.53 30.59
N GLY A 1136 33.42 -6.54 29.36
CA GLY A 1136 33.79 -7.50 28.32
C GLY A 1136 33.09 -8.85 28.40
N THR A 1137 32.17 -9.05 29.36
CA THR A 1137 31.38 -10.27 29.49
C THR A 1137 29.96 -10.03 28.95
N PRO A 1138 29.59 -10.64 27.80
CA PRO A 1138 28.22 -10.59 27.29
C PRO A 1138 27.24 -11.17 28.30
N GLN A 1139 26.12 -10.50 28.51
CA GLN A 1139 25.02 -11.01 29.30
C GLN A 1139 24.18 -11.97 28.44
N PRO A 1140 23.54 -12.99 29.03
CA PRO A 1140 22.69 -13.90 28.25
C PRO A 1140 21.52 -13.14 27.63
N ALA A 1141 21.29 -13.30 26.32
CA ALA A 1141 20.14 -12.70 25.64
C ALA A 1141 18.80 -13.13 26.28
N SER A 1142 18.75 -14.36 26.82
CA SER A 1142 17.58 -14.90 27.54
C SER A 1142 17.27 -14.19 28.87
N GLU A 1143 18.21 -13.41 29.40
CA GLU A 1143 18.02 -12.60 30.61
C GLU A 1143 17.65 -11.15 30.27
N GLN A 1144 17.70 -10.76 28.99
CA GLN A 1144 17.15 -9.49 28.52
C GLN A 1144 15.62 -9.60 28.37
N PHE A 1145 14.92 -8.49 28.58
CA PHE A 1145 13.48 -8.43 28.36
C PHE A 1145 13.15 -8.68 26.88
N GLY A 1146 11.95 -9.23 26.60
CA GLY A 1146 11.57 -9.67 25.25
C GLY A 1146 12.40 -10.84 24.69
N GLY A 1147 13.21 -11.53 25.53
CA GLY A 1147 14.12 -12.59 25.07
C GLY A 1147 15.30 -12.08 24.23
N GLY A 1148 15.57 -10.78 24.27
CA GLY A 1148 16.63 -10.10 23.51
C GLY A 1148 16.20 -9.56 22.15
N ASP A 1149 14.95 -9.75 21.75
CA ASP A 1149 14.34 -9.06 20.62
C ASP A 1149 13.52 -7.85 21.14
N LEU A 1150 13.50 -6.75 20.37
CA LEU A 1150 12.89 -5.47 20.79
C LEU A 1150 11.64 -5.13 19.98
N PHE A 1151 11.40 -5.84 18.89
CA PHE A 1151 10.31 -5.57 17.97
C PHE A 1151 8.95 -5.88 18.59
N THR A 1152 8.05 -4.92 18.44
CA THR A 1152 6.61 -5.05 18.65
C THR A 1152 5.91 -4.33 17.50
N PHE A 1153 4.67 -4.67 17.20
CA PHE A 1153 3.92 -3.96 16.16
C PHE A 1153 3.80 -2.47 16.49
N ALA A 1154 3.53 -2.14 17.75
CA ALA A 1154 3.40 -0.75 18.21
C ALA A 1154 4.72 0.06 18.15
N SER A 1155 5.87 -0.60 18.30
CA SER A 1155 7.19 0.07 18.32
C SER A 1155 7.81 0.23 16.93
N ALA A 1156 7.25 -0.42 15.91
CA ALA A 1156 7.67 -0.26 14.54
C ALA A 1156 7.59 1.21 14.11
N GLN A 1157 8.52 1.63 13.25
CA GLN A 1157 8.57 3.00 12.70
C GLN A 1157 8.77 4.13 13.73
N ALA A 1158 8.99 3.85 15.03
CA ALA A 1158 9.22 4.88 16.05
C ALA A 1158 10.64 4.83 16.62
N TRP A 1159 11.10 5.96 17.20
CA TRP A 1159 12.21 5.95 18.17
C TRP A 1159 11.68 5.53 19.54
N VAL A 1160 12.29 4.51 20.12
CA VAL A 1160 11.73 3.79 21.27
C VAL A 1160 12.76 3.70 22.38
N TRP A 1161 12.37 4.12 23.58
CA TRP A 1161 13.06 3.76 24.80
C TRP A 1161 12.65 2.35 25.21
N ALA A 1162 13.52 1.37 24.93
CA ALA A 1162 13.32 -0.01 25.36
C ALA A 1162 14.11 -0.29 26.64
N GLU A 1163 13.44 -0.80 27.67
CA GLU A 1163 14.12 -1.38 28.83
C GLU A 1163 14.70 -2.71 28.39
N LEU A 1164 16.03 -2.84 28.38
CA LEU A 1164 16.74 -4.00 27.84
C LEU A 1164 16.97 -5.08 28.89
N SER A 1165 17.48 -4.69 30.06
CA SER A 1165 17.83 -5.61 31.15
C SER A 1165 18.08 -4.86 32.46
N GLU A 1166 18.40 -5.60 33.51
CA GLU A 1166 19.05 -5.06 34.70
C GLU A 1166 20.55 -5.39 34.69
N LEU A 1167 21.40 -4.48 35.15
CA LEU A 1167 22.84 -4.71 35.35
C LEU A 1167 23.24 -4.38 36.79
N THR A 1168 23.87 -5.35 37.47
CA THR A 1168 24.45 -5.11 38.80
C THR A 1168 25.82 -4.45 38.68
N LEU A 1169 25.91 -3.19 39.11
CA LEU A 1169 27.16 -2.41 39.06
C LEU A 1169 27.71 -2.21 40.47
N THR A 1170 29.04 -2.33 40.60
CA THR A 1170 29.76 -2.04 41.86
C THR A 1170 30.34 -0.63 41.84
N VAL A 1171 30.81 -0.14 42.99
CA VAL A 1171 31.54 1.14 43.03
C VAL A 1171 32.85 0.98 42.26
N GLY A 1172 33.03 1.76 41.20
CA GLY A 1172 34.20 1.62 40.36
C GLY A 1172 33.99 2.09 38.93
N ARG A 1173 35.03 1.88 38.13
CA ARG A 1173 34.98 2.08 36.69
C ARG A 1173 34.53 0.77 36.05
N HIS A 1174 33.54 0.86 35.18
CA HIS A 1174 33.01 -0.26 34.41
C HIS A 1174 32.96 0.08 32.92
N THR A 1175 32.89 -0.92 32.07
CA THR A 1175 32.60 -0.79 30.64
C THR A 1175 31.25 -1.41 30.34
N VAL A 1176 30.29 -0.59 29.89
CA VAL A 1176 29.00 -1.05 29.38
C VAL A 1176 29.12 -1.11 27.86
N SER A 1177 28.76 -2.25 27.28
CA SER A 1177 28.82 -2.45 25.82
C SER A 1177 27.48 -2.87 25.25
N VAL A 1178 27.23 -2.47 24.00
CA VAL A 1178 26.11 -2.92 23.18
C VAL A 1178 26.68 -3.67 21.98
N LEU A 1179 26.42 -4.97 21.90
CA LEU A 1179 26.89 -5.85 20.83
C LEU A 1179 25.72 -6.10 19.86
N ALA A 1180 25.91 -5.90 18.56
CA ALA A 1180 24.83 -6.12 17.59
C ALA A 1180 24.49 -7.60 17.49
N ARG A 1181 23.21 -7.97 17.60
CA ARG A 1181 22.75 -9.34 17.31
C ARG A 1181 22.08 -9.41 15.94
N LYS A 1182 21.37 -8.35 15.56
CA LYS A 1182 20.85 -8.12 14.21
C LYS A 1182 21.37 -6.78 13.69
N ALA A 1183 21.72 -6.72 12.41
CA ALA A 1183 22.16 -5.47 11.79
C ALA A 1183 21.01 -4.45 11.68
N ARG A 1184 21.30 -3.23 11.21
CA ARG A 1184 20.37 -2.09 11.03
C ARG A 1184 19.75 -1.48 12.28
N LEU A 1185 19.84 -2.12 13.45
CA LEU A 1185 19.49 -1.48 14.72
C LEU A 1185 20.28 -0.18 14.90
N ARG A 1186 19.58 0.90 15.24
CA ARG A 1186 20.17 2.21 15.55
C ARG A 1186 20.07 2.44 17.05
N VAL A 1187 21.16 2.87 17.68
CA VAL A 1187 21.25 3.13 19.13
C VAL A 1187 21.75 4.55 19.35
N ASP A 1188 20.91 5.39 19.97
CA ASP A 1188 21.22 6.81 20.21
C ASP A 1188 21.75 7.05 21.63
N ARG A 1189 21.00 6.60 22.64
CA ARG A 1189 21.30 6.86 24.05
C ARG A 1189 21.09 5.63 24.92
N LEU A 1190 21.82 5.55 26.03
CA LEU A 1190 21.58 4.61 27.13
C LEU A 1190 21.23 5.39 28.40
N TYR A 1191 20.23 4.92 29.13
CA TYR A 1191 19.82 5.49 30.42
C TYR A 1191 19.77 4.37 31.46
N LEU A 1192 20.72 4.39 32.39
CA LEU A 1192 20.83 3.41 33.46
C LEU A 1192 20.38 4.07 34.77
N THR A 1193 19.41 3.48 35.47
CA THR A 1193 18.91 4.03 36.75
C THR A 1193 18.68 2.97 37.82
N LEU A 1194 18.93 3.31 39.09
CA LEU A 1194 18.52 2.53 40.27
C LEU A 1194 17.02 2.64 40.60
N GLY A 1195 16.33 3.62 40.00
CA GLY A 1195 14.90 3.87 40.21
C GLY A 1195 14.01 3.24 39.14
N ASN A 1196 12.71 3.48 39.24
CA ASN A 1196 11.69 3.03 38.29
C ASN A 1196 11.20 4.16 37.37
N GLU A 1197 11.89 5.30 37.33
CA GLU A 1197 11.50 6.40 36.46
C GLU A 1197 11.76 6.09 34.98
N LEU A 1198 10.89 6.62 34.12
CA LEU A 1198 11.09 6.54 32.68
C LEU A 1198 12.27 7.44 32.25
N PRO A 1199 13.00 7.07 31.20
CA PRO A 1199 13.99 7.94 30.60
C PRO A 1199 13.41 9.32 30.25
N PRO A 1200 14.14 10.41 30.52
CA PRO A 1200 13.65 11.76 30.24
C PRO A 1200 13.57 12.04 28.74
N GLY A 1201 12.75 13.03 28.38
CA GLY A 1201 12.74 13.56 27.01
C GLY A 1201 13.96 14.38 26.67
N ASP A 1202 14.11 14.72 25.38
CA ASP A 1202 15.33 15.32 24.87
C ASP A 1202 15.71 16.64 25.58
N ALA A 1203 14.74 17.52 25.83
CA ALA A 1203 14.97 18.77 26.57
C ALA A 1203 15.34 18.58 28.04
N GLN A 1204 15.02 17.42 28.63
CA GLN A 1204 15.33 17.07 30.01
C GLN A 1204 16.56 16.16 30.12
N TRP A 1205 17.21 15.81 29.01
CA TRP A 1205 18.35 14.90 29.00
C TRP A 1205 19.51 15.43 29.87
N PRO A 1206 19.99 14.67 30.88
CA PRO A 1206 21.04 15.14 31.77
C PRO A 1206 22.36 15.33 31.02
N ARG A 1207 22.85 16.57 30.98
CA ARG A 1207 24.15 16.89 30.40
C ARG A 1207 25.24 16.62 31.43
N ASN A 1208 25.72 15.39 31.45
CA ASN A 1208 26.84 14.98 32.31
C ASN A 1208 28.13 15.69 31.87
N GLY A 1209 28.57 16.65 32.69
CA GLY A 1209 29.86 17.35 32.56
C GLY A 1209 31.03 16.62 33.22
#